data_AF-A0A934S5U6-F1
#
_entry.id   AF-A0A934S5U6-F1
#
_cell.length_a   1.000
_cell.length_b   1.000
_cell.length_c   1.000
_cell.angle_alpha   90.00
_cell.angle_beta   90.00
_cell.angle_gamma   90.00
#
_symmetry.space_group_name_H-M   'P 1'
#
loop_
_entity.id
_entity.type
_entity.pdbx_description
1 polymer ?
#
loop_
_entity_poly.entity_id
_entity_poly.type
_entity_poly.pdbx_seq_one_letter_code
_entity_poly.pdbx_strand_id
1 'polypeptide(L)'
;MNIFVLGMHRSGTSVLGRLLSRMGFYLGPEDQIMPPKDDNPSGFWERRDIRDVNDKILGQFDSTWDCPPQITLPSKNLSPDIAQDLNTIRVRMESNYPFYIKDPRLSITLPYWLDNKEPALAIIALRNPVEVAKSLSSRNGIPMNLGLALWESYTIDAIKNTKKLKRHFYNYNNLLEDPKGEIENLLKFIKKYNRQKVDSNYSELKDLIRIDLRHNKAKEETAELKRYTDLFRALTKSEVDLESIELSSESKKVLDIHRSLYNPRSIRTLSQELVKAKDGYNQIVRQVDRFEDESKQSKRELESTRSAQKSAETELASLQSELKKSNSEISKLLAIKESEKDLKQQLQESLKQREKLEQDLLTSKLRFDSSEERLDRANSEVEALRDLGNTLQNERAQKLQFRIQLEGLERQLKEQQIALEQKSKELREYDKTKFELTNCLQELSRKTLEVENLEERCAELERRLTLKDKQLAESHSRVELLSKRVDELVIDSSLSKFESKLSRVRVTEISPSRDERVGSLLDSIRSEILHLEQDVKSNPTAGFKTATALGAALAECLSIAQSLRGDLESVQESETNCLTRIRSLERQSNTRSETIKRLITKLRIADEQAISIRNKYEKSITTKSELETTNKSLSGKLEKTRIDLNQLGMSYERLRNKFYNRVWIHLYYFFRNIFGAEK
;
A
#
# COMPACT_ATOMS: atom_id res chain seq x y z
N MET A 1 50.70 58.53 -56.58
CA MET A 1 49.63 59.31 -57.27
C MET A 1 48.34 58.54 -57.23
N ASN A 2 47.27 59.16 -56.76
CA ASN A 2 45.91 58.64 -56.70
C ASN A 2 44.98 59.45 -57.62
N ILE A 3 43.96 58.79 -58.16
CA ILE A 3 42.93 59.42 -58.99
C ILE A 3 41.57 59.32 -58.30
N PHE A 4 40.88 60.46 -58.15
CA PHE A 4 39.48 60.49 -57.77
C PHE A 4 38.59 60.66 -59.02
N VAL A 5 37.57 59.81 -59.16
CA VAL A 5 36.57 59.90 -60.23
C VAL A 5 35.26 60.41 -59.66
N LEU A 6 34.85 61.60 -60.10
CA LEU A 6 33.72 62.37 -59.59
C LEU A 6 32.68 62.63 -60.69
N GLY A 7 31.59 63.31 -60.34
CA GLY A 7 30.46 63.60 -61.22
C GLY A 7 29.20 62.81 -60.83
N MET A 8 28.05 63.27 -61.33
CA MET A 8 26.75 62.71 -60.96
C MET A 8 26.58 61.22 -61.35
N HIS A 9 25.72 60.50 -60.63
CA HIS A 9 25.25 59.18 -61.04
C HIS A 9 24.74 59.21 -62.49
N ARG A 10 24.99 58.13 -63.26
CA ARG A 10 24.65 57.97 -64.69
C ARG A 10 25.44 58.85 -65.68
N SER A 11 26.36 59.73 -65.24
CA SER A 11 27.28 60.51 -66.09
C SER A 11 28.47 59.71 -66.65
N GLY A 12 28.34 58.40 -66.86
CA GLY A 12 29.40 57.57 -67.47
C GLY A 12 30.60 57.22 -66.58
N THR A 13 30.60 57.59 -65.29
CA THR A 13 31.71 57.33 -64.33
C THR A 13 32.15 55.85 -64.25
N SER A 14 31.27 54.89 -64.50
CA SER A 14 31.61 53.45 -64.54
C SER A 14 32.46 53.03 -65.73
N VAL A 15 32.44 53.80 -66.84
CA VAL A 15 33.33 53.56 -67.99
C VAL A 15 34.73 54.09 -67.69
N LEU A 16 34.84 55.25 -67.03
CA LEU A 16 36.13 55.74 -66.49
C LEU A 16 36.80 54.72 -65.56
N GLY A 17 36.04 54.06 -64.68
CA GLY A 17 36.58 53.01 -63.81
C GLY A 17 37.26 51.87 -64.58
N ARG A 18 36.64 51.40 -65.68
CA ARG A 18 37.23 50.38 -66.57
C ARG A 18 38.47 50.87 -67.26
N LEU A 19 38.43 52.09 -67.82
CA LEU A 19 39.56 52.71 -68.49
C LEU A 19 40.76 52.85 -67.53
N LEU A 20 40.54 53.32 -66.30
CA LEU A 20 41.58 53.44 -65.27
C LEU A 20 42.11 52.07 -64.81
N SER A 21 41.25 51.09 -64.57
CA SER A 21 41.67 49.72 -64.24
C SER A 21 42.53 49.11 -65.35
N ARG A 22 42.15 49.32 -66.62
CA ARG A 22 42.92 48.83 -67.79
C ARG A 22 44.22 49.61 -68.00
N MET A 23 44.27 50.89 -67.59
CA MET A 23 45.49 51.70 -67.48
C MET A 23 46.37 51.34 -66.25
N GLY A 24 46.07 50.26 -65.53
CA GLY A 24 46.88 49.77 -64.41
C GLY A 24 46.64 50.47 -63.07
N PHE A 25 45.59 51.28 -62.92
CA PHE A 25 45.23 51.85 -61.62
C PHE A 25 44.40 50.85 -60.81
N TYR A 26 44.88 50.51 -59.62
CA TYR A 26 44.20 49.62 -58.69
C TYR A 26 42.88 50.22 -58.16
N LEU A 27 41.80 49.43 -58.19
CA LEU A 27 40.51 49.76 -57.57
C LEU A 27 40.42 49.24 -56.13
N GLY A 28 40.94 48.04 -55.88
CA GLY A 28 40.75 47.28 -54.65
C GLY A 28 40.66 45.78 -54.92
N PRO A 29 40.49 44.96 -53.85
CA PRO A 29 40.28 43.53 -53.99
C PRO A 29 38.87 43.22 -54.51
N GLU A 30 38.73 42.09 -55.20
CA GLU A 30 37.55 41.76 -56.01
C GLU A 30 36.27 41.56 -55.18
N ASP A 31 36.39 41.07 -53.93
CA ASP A 31 35.29 40.91 -52.98
C ASP A 31 34.60 42.23 -52.59
N GLN A 32 35.34 43.34 -52.66
CA GLN A 32 34.83 44.69 -52.37
C GLN A 32 34.23 45.38 -53.60
N ILE A 33 34.45 44.88 -54.82
CA ILE A 33 33.88 45.47 -56.03
C ILE A 33 32.37 45.20 -56.06
N MET A 34 31.58 46.23 -56.37
CA MET A 34 30.13 46.08 -56.50
C MET A 34 29.77 45.27 -57.76
N PRO A 35 29.02 44.16 -57.63
CA PRO A 35 28.69 43.29 -58.76
C PRO A 35 27.78 44.02 -59.77
N PRO A 36 27.77 43.56 -61.05
CA PRO A 36 26.81 44.03 -62.04
C PRO A 36 25.34 43.87 -61.59
N LYS A 37 24.46 44.67 -62.20
CA LYS A 37 23.00 44.63 -62.03
C LYS A 37 22.32 45.01 -63.34
N ASP A 38 21.03 44.76 -63.47
CA ASP A 38 20.23 45.05 -64.67
C ASP A 38 20.30 46.54 -65.08
N ASP A 39 20.41 47.47 -64.11
CA ASP A 39 20.56 48.91 -64.38
C ASP A 39 21.97 49.33 -64.85
N ASN A 40 22.94 48.42 -64.80
CA ASN A 40 24.30 48.55 -65.33
C ASN A 40 24.94 47.14 -65.51
N PRO A 41 24.58 46.39 -66.58
CA PRO A 41 24.96 44.98 -66.76
C PRO A 41 26.47 44.76 -66.90
N SER A 42 27.23 45.83 -67.09
CA SER A 42 28.66 45.85 -67.39
C SER A 42 29.50 46.23 -66.15
N GLY A 43 28.88 46.28 -64.96
CA GLY A 43 29.54 46.50 -63.67
C GLY A 43 29.70 47.98 -63.28
N PHE A 44 29.63 48.25 -61.97
CA PHE A 44 29.68 49.62 -61.42
C PHE A 44 31.09 50.20 -61.32
N TRP A 45 32.10 49.36 -61.10
CA TRP A 45 33.50 49.77 -60.84
C TRP A 45 33.58 50.74 -59.65
N GLU A 46 32.67 50.51 -58.70
CA GLU A 46 32.52 51.14 -57.37
C GLU A 46 32.85 50.09 -56.32
N ARG A 47 33.28 50.54 -55.14
CA ARG A 47 33.61 49.67 -54.00
C ARG A 47 32.58 49.78 -52.89
N ARG A 48 32.25 48.65 -52.28
CA ARG A 48 31.26 48.54 -51.22
C ARG A 48 31.68 49.33 -49.97
N ASP A 49 32.91 49.13 -49.49
CA ASP A 49 33.45 49.84 -48.33
C ASP A 49 33.56 51.36 -48.56
N ILE A 50 34.01 51.79 -49.75
CA ILE A 50 34.05 53.21 -50.16
C ILE A 50 32.65 53.82 -50.21
N ARG A 51 31.65 53.12 -50.78
CA ARG A 51 30.25 53.57 -50.79
C ARG A 51 29.71 53.68 -49.38
N ASP A 52 29.91 52.66 -48.55
CA ASP A 52 29.30 52.57 -47.23
C ASP A 52 29.88 53.62 -46.26
N VAL A 53 31.17 53.96 -46.36
CA VAL A 53 31.72 55.10 -45.61
C VAL A 53 31.24 56.45 -46.16
N ASN A 54 31.02 56.59 -47.48
CA ASN A 54 30.42 57.80 -48.04
C ASN A 54 28.96 58.00 -47.60
N ASP A 55 28.15 56.94 -47.56
CA ASP A 55 26.79 56.98 -47.02
C ASP A 55 26.78 57.25 -45.51
N LYS A 56 27.77 56.75 -44.74
CA LYS A 56 27.97 57.15 -43.33
C LYS A 56 28.29 58.65 -43.19
N ILE A 57 29.20 59.19 -44.00
CA ILE A 57 29.55 60.62 -44.01
C ILE A 57 28.32 61.48 -44.30
N LEU A 58 27.57 61.20 -45.37
CA LEU A 58 26.35 61.95 -45.71
C LEU A 58 25.30 61.83 -44.59
N GLY A 59 25.14 60.65 -44.00
CA GLY A 59 24.24 60.39 -42.87
C GLY A 59 24.60 61.13 -41.58
N GLN A 60 25.84 61.61 -41.40
CA GLN A 60 26.22 62.51 -40.30
C GLN A 60 25.58 63.91 -40.46
N PHE A 61 25.34 64.32 -41.71
CA PHE A 61 24.75 65.61 -42.09
C PHE A 61 23.30 65.47 -42.59
N ASP A 62 22.59 64.43 -42.13
CA ASP A 62 21.19 64.10 -42.48
C ASP A 62 20.88 64.03 -43.99
N SER A 63 21.92 63.79 -44.77
CA SER A 63 21.89 63.80 -46.23
C SER A 63 21.99 62.39 -46.78
N THR A 64 21.54 62.21 -48.02
CA THR A 64 21.74 60.99 -48.83
C THR A 64 22.18 61.38 -50.25
N TRP A 65 22.54 60.40 -51.09
CA TRP A 65 23.01 60.66 -52.45
C TRP A 65 21.98 61.39 -53.34
N ASP A 66 20.69 61.16 -53.08
CA ASP A 66 19.53 61.78 -53.71
C ASP A 66 19.03 63.04 -52.95
N CYS A 67 19.60 63.31 -51.77
CA CYS A 67 19.24 64.42 -50.90
C CYS A 67 20.50 65.07 -50.31
N PRO A 68 21.29 65.79 -51.13
CA PRO A 68 22.60 66.34 -50.75
C PRO A 68 22.49 67.49 -49.73
N PRO A 69 23.54 67.75 -48.94
CA PRO A 69 23.54 68.78 -47.90
C PRO A 69 23.32 70.20 -48.46
N GLN A 70 22.83 71.13 -47.62
CA GLN A 70 22.74 72.55 -47.97
C GLN A 70 24.10 73.27 -47.94
N ILE A 71 25.10 72.68 -47.26
CA ILE A 71 26.43 73.25 -47.07
C ILE A 71 27.48 72.39 -47.76
N THR A 72 28.54 73.02 -48.29
CA THR A 72 29.77 72.31 -48.65
C THR A 72 30.34 71.66 -47.39
N LEU A 73 30.61 70.35 -47.45
CA LEU A 73 31.09 69.61 -46.28
C LEU A 73 32.50 70.07 -45.85
N PRO A 74 32.78 70.19 -44.54
CA PRO A 74 34.11 70.52 -44.06
C PRO A 74 35.09 69.36 -44.29
N SER A 75 36.39 69.61 -44.20
CA SER A 75 37.44 68.57 -44.32
C SER A 75 37.80 67.88 -42.98
N LYS A 76 37.05 68.16 -41.92
CA LYS A 76 37.27 67.67 -40.54
C LYS A 76 35.93 67.45 -39.82
N ASN A 77 36.00 66.97 -38.57
CA ASN A 77 34.86 66.75 -37.67
C ASN A 77 33.92 65.62 -38.13
N LEU A 78 34.49 64.50 -38.60
CA LEU A 78 33.79 63.22 -38.62
C LEU A 78 33.72 62.64 -37.20
N SER A 79 32.70 61.82 -36.92
CA SER A 79 32.67 60.99 -35.72
C SER A 79 33.81 59.95 -35.73
N PRO A 80 34.27 59.48 -34.55
CA PRO A 80 35.42 58.58 -34.45
C PRO A 80 35.30 57.32 -35.33
N ASP A 81 34.15 56.68 -35.36
CA ASP A 81 33.90 55.46 -36.13
C ASP A 81 34.08 55.69 -37.65
N ILE A 82 33.52 56.79 -38.16
CA ILE A 82 33.57 57.14 -39.60
C ILE A 82 35.00 57.57 -39.99
N ALA A 83 35.70 58.28 -39.11
CA ALA A 83 37.11 58.61 -39.29
C ALA A 83 37.99 57.34 -39.32
N GLN A 84 37.72 56.36 -38.45
CA GLN A 84 38.44 55.10 -38.38
C GLN A 84 38.18 54.22 -39.62
N ASP A 85 36.93 54.12 -40.08
CA ASP A 85 36.58 53.44 -41.35
C ASP A 85 37.36 54.04 -42.53
N LEU A 86 37.27 55.37 -42.70
CA LEU A 86 37.90 56.08 -43.81
C LEU A 86 39.43 55.94 -43.79
N ASN A 87 40.04 56.03 -42.61
CA ASN A 87 41.49 55.84 -42.45
C ASN A 87 41.90 54.39 -42.77
N THR A 88 41.11 53.40 -42.34
CA THR A 88 41.35 51.97 -42.64
C THR A 88 41.31 51.70 -44.14
N ILE A 89 40.36 52.31 -44.87
CA ILE A 89 40.26 52.19 -46.33
C ILE A 89 41.43 52.93 -47.01
N ARG A 90 41.80 54.13 -46.52
CA ARG A 90 42.91 54.94 -47.05
C ARG A 90 44.25 54.19 -47.00
N VAL A 91 44.65 53.70 -45.81
CA VAL A 91 45.93 52.96 -45.62
C VAL A 91 45.99 51.72 -46.51
N ARG A 92 44.87 50.99 -46.67
CA ARG A 92 44.79 49.83 -47.57
C ARG A 92 44.99 50.20 -49.05
N MET A 93 44.56 51.39 -49.47
CA MET A 93 44.77 51.89 -50.84
C MET A 93 46.18 52.43 -51.05
N GLU A 94 46.73 53.16 -50.09
CA GLU A 94 48.10 53.68 -50.14
C GLU A 94 49.16 52.57 -50.18
N SER A 95 48.83 51.38 -49.69
CA SER A 95 49.64 50.16 -49.85
C SER A 95 49.70 49.61 -51.29
N ASN A 96 48.94 50.18 -52.25
CA ASN A 96 48.73 49.64 -53.60
C ASN A 96 48.75 50.74 -54.70
N TYR A 97 49.81 51.56 -54.74
CA TYR A 97 49.96 52.60 -55.78
C TYR A 97 50.38 52.03 -57.15
N PRO A 98 49.86 52.55 -58.28
CA PRO A 98 48.87 53.62 -58.38
C PRO A 98 47.44 53.10 -58.21
N PHE A 99 46.59 53.88 -57.52
CA PHE A 99 45.18 53.52 -57.29
C PHE A 99 44.21 54.61 -57.75
N TYR A 100 42.95 54.23 -57.93
CA TYR A 100 41.85 55.18 -58.09
C TYR A 100 40.68 54.88 -57.14
N ILE A 101 39.94 55.93 -56.79
CA ILE A 101 38.76 55.88 -55.92
C ILE A 101 37.58 56.47 -56.70
N LYS A 102 36.49 55.70 -56.80
CA LYS A 102 35.29 56.04 -57.58
C LYS A 102 34.01 55.70 -56.80
N ASP A 103 33.27 56.74 -56.48
CA ASP A 103 31.86 56.75 -56.10
C ASP A 103 31.33 58.15 -56.49
N PRO A 104 30.18 58.30 -57.16
CA PRO A 104 29.63 59.62 -57.48
C PRO A 104 29.53 60.57 -56.27
N ARG A 105 29.30 60.05 -55.06
CA ARG A 105 29.24 60.83 -53.80
C ARG A 105 30.54 61.56 -53.46
N LEU A 106 31.68 61.13 -54.01
CA LEU A 106 32.96 61.86 -53.87
C LEU A 106 32.82 63.31 -54.30
N SER A 107 31.92 63.61 -55.24
CA SER A 107 31.56 64.99 -55.62
C SER A 107 31.28 65.87 -54.40
N ILE A 108 30.63 65.32 -53.38
CA ILE A 108 30.28 65.96 -52.10
C ILE A 108 31.32 65.63 -51.00
N THR A 109 31.77 64.37 -50.91
CA THR A 109 32.56 63.86 -49.76
C THR A 109 34.08 63.93 -49.93
N LEU A 110 34.61 64.33 -51.09
CA LEU A 110 36.06 64.46 -51.36
C LEU A 110 36.84 65.24 -50.27
N PRO A 111 36.33 66.29 -49.60
CA PRO A 111 37.06 66.99 -48.53
C PRO A 111 37.59 66.09 -47.40
N TYR A 112 36.96 64.92 -47.17
CA TYR A 112 37.41 63.91 -46.21
C TYR A 112 38.37 62.87 -46.79
N TRP A 113 38.35 62.66 -48.11
CA TRP A 113 39.20 61.69 -48.80
C TRP A 113 40.59 62.23 -49.15
N LEU A 114 40.77 63.55 -49.16
CA LEU A 114 42.07 64.16 -49.36
C LEU A 114 42.99 63.97 -48.13
N ASP A 115 44.25 63.65 -48.39
CA ASP A 115 45.36 63.97 -47.50
C ASP A 115 46.06 65.23 -48.03
N ASN A 116 46.69 66.00 -47.15
CA ASN A 116 47.51 67.15 -47.56
C ASN A 116 48.93 66.73 -47.97
N LYS A 117 49.29 65.45 -47.81
CA LYS A 117 50.65 64.92 -48.05
C LYS A 117 50.93 64.48 -49.49
N GLU A 118 49.93 63.94 -50.20
CA GLU A 118 50.14 63.29 -51.51
C GLU A 118 49.41 64.02 -52.65
N PRO A 119 50.01 64.13 -53.86
CA PRO A 119 49.36 64.79 -54.99
C PRO A 119 48.31 63.89 -55.63
N ALA A 120 47.05 64.33 -55.58
CA ALA A 120 45.91 63.66 -56.21
C ALA A 120 45.47 64.33 -57.51
N LEU A 121 44.94 63.53 -58.44
CA LEU A 121 44.26 64.00 -59.65
C LEU A 121 42.75 63.80 -59.53
N ALA A 122 41.98 64.67 -60.17
CA ALA A 122 40.53 64.55 -60.29
C ALA A 122 40.10 64.37 -61.74
N ILE A 123 39.20 63.42 -62.00
CA ILE A 123 38.47 63.31 -63.27
C ILE A 123 36.99 63.52 -62.97
N ILE A 124 36.42 64.58 -63.51
CA ILE A 124 35.01 64.94 -63.32
C ILE A 124 34.25 64.48 -64.56
N ALA A 125 33.39 63.46 -64.40
CA ALA A 125 32.59 62.92 -65.50
C ALA A 125 31.36 63.80 -65.75
N LEU A 126 31.36 64.47 -66.89
CA LEU A 126 30.23 65.24 -67.40
C LEU A 126 29.44 64.41 -68.42
N ARG A 127 28.13 64.61 -68.41
CA ARG A 127 27.17 64.13 -69.41
C ARG A 127 26.05 65.16 -69.50
N ASN A 128 25.41 65.25 -70.66
CA ASN A 128 24.23 66.10 -70.85
C ASN A 128 23.22 65.93 -69.69
N PRO A 129 22.82 67.02 -69.00
CA PRO A 129 21.98 66.96 -67.79
C PRO A 129 20.60 66.36 -68.06
N VAL A 130 20.04 66.56 -69.24
CA VAL A 130 18.72 66.02 -69.63
C VAL A 130 18.80 64.50 -69.82
N GLU A 131 19.90 63.98 -70.37
CA GLU A 131 20.13 62.52 -70.43
C GLU A 131 20.33 61.91 -69.04
N VAL A 132 21.00 62.62 -68.12
CA VAL A 132 21.19 62.17 -66.73
C VAL A 132 19.86 62.18 -65.97
N ALA A 133 19.11 63.27 -66.00
CA ALA A 133 17.81 63.38 -65.35
C ALA A 133 16.81 62.33 -65.88
N LYS A 134 16.75 62.11 -67.21
CA LYS A 134 15.96 61.00 -67.80
C LYS A 134 16.42 59.64 -67.28
N SER A 135 17.73 59.37 -67.24
CA SER A 135 18.24 58.09 -66.72
C SER A 135 18.04 57.90 -65.21
N LEU A 136 17.93 58.97 -64.42
CA LEU A 136 17.58 58.90 -62.99
C LEU A 136 16.08 58.66 -62.82
N SER A 137 15.25 59.29 -63.66
CA SER A 137 13.81 59.07 -63.68
C SER A 137 13.46 57.61 -64.00
N SER A 138 13.99 57.04 -65.09
CA SER A 138 13.74 55.64 -65.48
C SER A 138 14.26 54.60 -64.47
N ARG A 139 15.24 54.97 -63.63
CA ARG A 139 15.92 54.06 -62.70
C ARG A 139 15.39 54.14 -61.26
N ASN A 140 15.06 55.34 -60.82
CA ASN A 140 14.79 55.68 -59.42
C ASN A 140 13.45 56.41 -59.24
N GLY A 141 12.68 56.64 -60.30
CA GLY A 141 11.48 57.47 -60.28
C GLY A 141 11.74 58.95 -59.96
N ILE A 142 13.00 59.40 -60.01
CA ILE A 142 13.36 60.79 -59.68
C ILE A 142 12.67 61.75 -60.69
N PRO A 143 11.89 62.74 -60.22
CA PRO A 143 11.30 63.77 -61.09
C PRO A 143 12.36 64.54 -61.89
N MET A 144 12.03 64.96 -63.11
CA MET A 144 12.97 65.61 -64.04
C MET A 144 13.70 66.81 -63.41
N ASN A 145 12.95 67.71 -62.77
CA ASN A 145 13.49 68.90 -62.10
C ASN A 145 14.46 68.56 -60.96
N LEU A 146 14.15 67.54 -60.15
CA LEU A 146 15.05 67.04 -59.10
C LEU A 146 16.30 66.38 -59.71
N GLY A 147 16.16 65.60 -60.79
CA GLY A 147 17.30 65.00 -61.50
C GLY A 147 18.27 66.03 -62.08
N LEU A 148 17.75 67.15 -62.59
CA LEU A 148 18.54 68.28 -63.08
C LEU A 148 19.22 69.04 -61.92
N ALA A 149 18.49 69.32 -60.84
CA ALA A 149 19.04 69.98 -59.65
C ALA A 149 20.13 69.16 -58.96
N LEU A 150 19.98 67.82 -58.89
CA LEU A 150 21.00 66.91 -58.39
C LEU A 150 22.24 66.88 -59.29
N TRP A 151 22.07 66.85 -60.63
CA TRP A 151 23.19 66.97 -61.56
C TRP A 151 23.97 68.28 -61.36
N GLU A 152 23.27 69.40 -61.14
CA GLU A 152 23.89 70.70 -60.91
C GLU A 152 24.66 70.73 -59.58
N SER A 153 24.05 70.28 -58.48
CA SER A 153 24.72 70.18 -57.16
C SER A 153 25.97 69.33 -57.25
N TYR A 154 25.86 68.08 -57.73
CA TYR A 154 27.01 67.18 -57.85
C TYR A 154 28.13 67.75 -58.73
N THR A 155 27.79 68.45 -59.82
CA THR A 155 28.78 69.06 -60.70
C THR A 155 29.49 70.23 -60.02
N ILE A 156 28.75 71.08 -59.30
CA ILE A 156 29.30 72.24 -58.60
C ILE A 156 30.10 71.82 -57.37
N ASP A 157 29.62 70.86 -56.58
CA ASP A 157 30.34 70.30 -55.44
C ASP A 157 31.65 69.63 -55.90
N ALA A 158 31.63 68.88 -57.01
CA ALA A 158 32.85 68.33 -57.60
C ALA A 158 33.82 69.45 -58.06
N ILE A 159 33.34 70.57 -58.60
CA ILE A 159 34.20 71.71 -58.98
C ILE A 159 34.77 72.41 -57.74
N LYS A 160 33.95 72.69 -56.71
CA LYS A 160 34.41 73.36 -55.48
C LYS A 160 35.42 72.48 -54.72
N ASN A 161 35.12 71.20 -54.53
CA ASN A 161 35.97 70.27 -53.78
C ASN A 161 37.27 69.89 -54.51
N THR A 162 37.33 70.01 -55.85
CA THR A 162 38.55 69.75 -56.63
C THR A 162 39.41 71.00 -56.89
N LYS A 163 39.03 72.18 -56.38
CA LYS A 163 39.72 73.48 -56.64
C LYS A 163 41.25 73.44 -56.44
N LYS A 164 41.74 72.68 -55.45
CA LYS A 164 43.19 72.56 -55.15
C LYS A 164 43.93 71.49 -55.98
N LEU A 165 43.21 70.67 -56.75
CA LEU A 165 43.76 69.53 -57.49
C LEU A 165 44.05 69.88 -58.94
N LYS A 166 44.85 69.04 -59.61
CA LYS A 166 44.83 69.01 -61.09
C LYS A 166 43.62 68.20 -61.51
N ARG A 167 42.72 68.84 -62.28
CA ARG A 167 41.44 68.26 -62.72
C ARG A 167 41.33 68.19 -64.23
N HIS A 168 40.57 67.21 -64.71
CA HIS A 168 40.16 67.05 -66.09
C HIS A 168 38.66 66.79 -66.15
N PHE A 169 37.95 67.52 -67.01
CA PHE A 169 36.56 67.22 -67.34
C PHE A 169 36.56 66.19 -68.46
N TYR A 170 35.92 65.05 -68.19
CA TYR A 170 35.70 63.98 -69.15
C TYR A 170 34.25 64.03 -69.61
N ASN A 171 34.03 64.20 -70.90
CA ASN A 171 32.70 64.28 -71.48
C ASN A 171 32.26 62.92 -72.02
N TYR A 172 31.28 62.29 -71.36
CA TYR A 172 30.69 61.04 -71.82
C TYR A 172 30.01 61.17 -73.20
N ASN A 173 29.57 62.38 -73.59
CA ASN A 173 29.08 62.62 -74.95
C ASN A 173 30.23 62.55 -75.98
N ASN A 174 31.39 63.19 -75.71
CA ASN A 174 32.58 63.09 -76.56
C ASN A 174 33.02 61.63 -76.74
N LEU A 175 33.09 60.84 -75.66
CA LEU A 175 33.48 59.42 -75.73
C LEU A 175 32.66 58.60 -76.74
N LEU A 176 31.39 58.97 -76.97
CA LEU A 176 30.50 58.27 -77.90
C LEU A 176 30.50 58.85 -79.32
N GLU A 177 31.12 60.02 -79.52
CA GLU A 177 31.05 60.81 -80.76
C GLU A 177 32.46 60.97 -81.40
N ASP A 178 33.50 61.21 -80.59
CA ASP A 178 34.93 60.90 -80.89
C ASP A 178 35.55 60.10 -79.71
N PRO A 179 35.45 58.76 -79.74
CA PRO A 179 36.03 57.90 -78.70
C PRO A 179 37.56 57.97 -78.63
N LYS A 180 38.23 58.36 -79.73
CA LYS A 180 39.69 58.39 -79.81
C LYS A 180 40.23 59.67 -79.16
N GLY A 181 39.74 60.83 -79.59
CA GLY A 181 40.17 62.12 -79.06
C GLY A 181 39.94 62.24 -77.55
N GLU A 182 38.80 61.76 -77.04
CA GLU A 182 38.51 61.80 -75.60
C GLU A 182 39.46 60.91 -74.78
N ILE A 183 39.79 59.70 -75.26
CA ILE A 183 40.75 58.81 -74.60
C ILE A 183 42.19 59.33 -74.72
N GLU A 184 42.59 59.88 -75.87
CA GLU A 184 43.92 60.46 -76.05
C GLU A 184 44.10 61.72 -75.18
N ASN A 185 43.07 62.55 -75.01
CA ASN A 185 43.06 63.67 -74.08
C ASN A 185 43.16 63.21 -72.61
N LEU A 186 42.41 62.18 -72.21
CA LEU A 186 42.48 61.59 -70.88
C LEU A 186 43.87 61.00 -70.58
N LEU A 187 44.43 60.21 -71.52
CA LEU A 187 45.79 59.67 -71.42
C LEU A 187 46.84 60.80 -71.35
N LYS A 188 46.70 61.85 -72.15
CA LYS A 188 47.59 63.02 -72.14
C LYS A 188 47.54 63.77 -70.80
N PHE A 189 46.36 63.94 -70.21
CA PHE A 189 46.21 64.51 -68.87
C PHE A 189 46.87 63.65 -67.79
N ILE A 190 46.60 62.33 -67.79
CA ILE A 190 47.19 61.40 -66.81
C ILE A 190 48.71 61.35 -66.96
N LYS A 191 49.24 61.18 -68.18
CA LYS A 191 50.70 61.11 -68.43
C LYS A 191 51.42 62.44 -68.17
N LYS A 192 50.74 63.58 -68.22
CA LYS A 192 51.30 64.90 -67.86
C LYS A 192 51.54 65.07 -66.35
N TYR A 193 50.77 64.38 -65.49
CA TYR A 193 50.81 64.60 -64.05
C TYR A 193 51.11 63.35 -63.21
N ASN A 194 50.98 62.13 -63.74
CA ASN A 194 51.39 60.91 -63.03
C ASN A 194 52.92 60.70 -63.13
N ARG A 195 53.55 60.29 -62.03
CA ARG A 195 55.00 60.02 -61.97
C ARG A 195 55.39 58.62 -62.46
N GLN A 196 54.45 57.68 -62.48
CA GLN A 196 54.65 56.33 -63.01
C GLN A 196 54.28 56.27 -64.50
N LYS A 197 54.99 55.44 -65.28
CA LYS A 197 54.64 55.18 -66.68
C LYS A 197 53.27 54.47 -66.74
N VAL A 198 52.26 55.17 -67.26
CA VAL A 198 51.01 54.55 -67.71
C VAL A 198 51.23 54.06 -69.13
N ASP A 199 51.60 52.78 -69.26
CA ASP A 199 51.81 52.14 -70.55
C ASP A 199 50.47 51.62 -71.08
N SER A 200 49.79 52.49 -71.82
CA SER A 200 48.51 52.20 -72.48
C SER A 200 48.29 53.13 -73.67
N ASN A 201 47.59 52.62 -74.68
CA ASN A 201 47.19 53.32 -75.90
C ASN A 201 45.67 53.15 -76.19
N TYR A 202 45.16 53.87 -77.19
CA TYR A 202 43.74 53.78 -77.57
C TYR A 202 43.32 52.38 -78.05
N SER A 203 44.19 51.67 -78.78
CA SER A 203 43.92 50.33 -79.33
C SER A 203 43.63 49.26 -78.27
N GLU A 204 44.18 49.39 -77.06
CA GLU A 204 43.93 48.49 -75.91
C GLU A 204 42.67 48.83 -75.11
N LEU A 205 42.08 50.00 -75.37
CA LEU A 205 40.99 50.59 -74.58
C LEU A 205 39.67 50.70 -75.35
N LYS A 206 39.71 50.78 -76.70
CA LYS A 206 38.55 50.91 -77.59
C LYS A 206 37.44 49.89 -77.30
N ASP A 207 37.80 48.64 -77.01
CA ASP A 207 36.84 47.52 -76.90
C ASP A 207 36.04 47.54 -75.59
N LEU A 208 36.39 48.44 -74.65
CA LEU A 208 35.65 48.70 -73.41
C LEU A 208 34.46 49.66 -73.62
N ILE A 209 34.34 50.30 -74.79
CA ILE A 209 33.35 51.33 -75.09
C ILE A 209 32.09 50.69 -75.69
N ARG A 210 31.08 50.45 -74.84
CA ARG A 210 29.76 49.95 -75.25
C ARG A 210 28.81 51.10 -75.62
N ILE A 211 28.79 51.46 -76.91
CA ILE A 211 27.97 52.55 -77.47
C ILE A 211 26.47 52.20 -77.39
N ASP A 212 26.15 50.92 -77.47
CA ASP A 212 24.83 50.28 -77.29
C ASP A 212 24.14 50.63 -75.96
N LEU A 213 24.89 51.03 -74.93
CA LEU A 213 24.35 51.45 -73.62
C LEU A 213 23.86 52.91 -73.59
N ARG A 214 23.86 53.64 -74.72
CA ARG A 214 23.31 55.02 -74.82
C ARG A 214 21.78 55.03 -74.97
N HIS A 215 21.06 54.54 -73.96
CA HIS A 215 19.59 54.43 -73.98
C HIS A 215 18.81 55.77 -74.01
N ASN A 216 19.48 56.91 -73.84
CA ASN A 216 18.86 58.25 -73.83
C ASN A 216 19.66 59.21 -74.73
N LYS A 217 18.93 60.02 -75.53
CA LYS A 217 19.46 61.15 -76.30
C LYS A 217 18.51 62.34 -76.12
N ALA A 218 19.04 63.52 -75.84
CA ALA A 218 18.25 64.74 -75.79
C ALA A 218 17.74 65.13 -77.20
N LYS A 219 16.51 65.64 -77.30
CA LYS A 219 15.87 66.07 -78.56
C LYS A 219 15.22 67.46 -78.50
N GLU A 220 15.03 68.00 -77.30
CA GLU A 220 14.25 69.22 -77.03
C GLU A 220 15.01 70.08 -76.01
N GLU A 221 15.00 71.39 -76.20
CA GLU A 221 15.64 72.37 -75.32
C GLU A 221 14.64 73.47 -74.97
N THR A 222 13.95 73.30 -73.83
CA THR A 222 13.07 74.35 -73.28
C THR A 222 13.90 75.37 -72.50
N ALA A 223 13.35 76.56 -72.22
CA ALA A 223 14.04 77.60 -71.44
C ALA A 223 14.50 77.12 -70.04
N GLU A 224 13.76 76.21 -69.42
CA GLU A 224 14.13 75.62 -68.11
C GLU A 224 15.30 74.64 -68.22
N LEU A 225 15.34 73.83 -69.29
CA LEU A 225 16.46 72.92 -69.56
C LEU A 225 17.71 73.70 -69.98
N LYS A 226 17.51 74.82 -70.69
CA LYS A 226 18.58 75.61 -71.31
C LYS A 226 19.69 75.97 -70.32
N ARG A 227 19.40 76.43 -69.10
CA ARG A 227 20.45 76.81 -68.11
C ARG A 227 21.40 75.64 -67.79
N TYR A 228 20.86 74.42 -67.70
CA TYR A 228 21.65 73.23 -67.39
C TYR A 228 22.51 72.83 -68.60
N THR A 229 21.95 72.88 -69.81
CA THR A 229 22.70 72.61 -71.05
C THR A 229 23.72 73.69 -71.38
N ASP A 230 23.45 74.96 -71.06
CA ASP A 230 24.40 76.08 -71.18
C ASP A 230 25.59 75.85 -70.24
N LEU A 231 25.35 75.55 -68.96
CA LEU A 231 26.41 75.20 -67.99
C LEU A 231 27.20 73.95 -68.45
N PHE A 232 26.52 72.90 -68.91
CA PHE A 232 27.18 71.71 -69.44
C PHE A 232 28.09 72.04 -70.64
N ARG A 233 27.58 72.76 -71.65
CA ARG A 233 28.37 73.17 -72.83
C ARG A 233 29.60 73.98 -72.42
N ALA A 234 29.41 75.01 -71.59
CA ALA A 234 30.48 75.88 -71.16
C ALA A 234 31.53 75.14 -70.32
N LEU A 235 31.14 74.21 -69.43
CA LEU A 235 32.07 73.33 -68.72
C LEU A 235 32.86 72.41 -69.67
N THR A 236 32.20 71.78 -70.64
CA THR A 236 32.88 70.87 -71.61
C THR A 236 33.91 71.59 -72.48
N LYS A 237 33.75 72.90 -72.70
CA LYS A 237 34.70 73.73 -73.44
C LYS A 237 35.69 74.50 -72.56
N SER A 238 35.55 74.46 -71.24
CA SER A 238 36.28 75.32 -70.28
C SER A 238 36.03 76.83 -70.45
N GLU A 239 34.82 77.23 -70.88
CA GLU A 239 34.36 78.62 -71.06
C GLU A 239 33.75 79.24 -69.76
N VAL A 240 33.90 78.59 -68.59
CA VAL A 240 33.30 79.02 -67.31
C VAL A 240 34.37 79.44 -66.32
N ASP A 241 34.14 80.53 -65.58
CA ASP A 241 34.89 80.78 -64.35
C ASP A 241 34.47 79.77 -63.26
N LEU A 242 35.37 78.84 -62.97
CA LEU A 242 35.16 77.75 -62.02
C LEU A 242 35.30 78.20 -60.55
N GLU A 243 35.62 79.48 -60.29
CA GLU A 243 35.77 80.04 -58.95
C GLU A 243 34.49 80.73 -58.43
N SER A 244 33.73 81.40 -59.30
CA SER A 244 32.45 82.04 -58.95
C SER A 244 31.22 81.15 -59.10
N ILE A 245 31.37 79.90 -59.56
CA ILE A 245 30.24 79.01 -59.84
C ILE A 245 29.41 78.66 -58.57
N GLU A 246 28.11 78.94 -58.65
CA GLU A 246 27.11 78.79 -57.58
C GLU A 246 25.91 77.98 -58.07
N LEU A 247 25.31 77.21 -57.17
CA LEU A 247 24.07 76.47 -57.46
C LEU A 247 22.92 77.46 -57.71
N SER A 248 22.19 77.27 -58.80
CA SER A 248 21.10 78.15 -59.25
C SER A 248 20.00 78.31 -58.21
N SER A 249 19.30 79.44 -58.24
CA SER A 249 18.21 79.75 -57.30
C SER A 249 17.10 78.69 -57.34
N GLU A 250 16.85 78.13 -58.51
CA GLU A 250 15.80 77.13 -58.74
C GLU A 250 16.24 75.73 -58.31
N SER A 251 17.50 75.34 -58.55
CA SER A 251 18.02 74.07 -58.03
C SER A 251 18.14 74.09 -56.50
N LYS A 252 18.51 75.24 -55.90
CA LYS A 252 18.39 75.48 -54.44
C LYS A 252 16.96 75.22 -53.98
N LYS A 253 15.96 75.93 -54.54
CA LYS A 253 14.52 75.73 -54.22
C LYS A 253 14.03 74.28 -54.38
N VAL A 254 14.39 73.59 -55.46
CA VAL A 254 13.98 72.20 -55.71
C VAL A 254 14.56 71.24 -54.68
N LEU A 255 15.84 71.42 -54.32
CA LEU A 255 16.50 70.60 -53.29
C LEU A 255 16.02 70.96 -51.86
N ASP A 256 15.66 72.22 -51.62
CA ASP A 256 15.04 72.67 -50.36
C ASP A 256 13.64 72.07 -50.18
N ILE A 257 12.81 72.06 -51.23
CA ILE A 257 11.52 71.36 -51.23
C ILE A 257 11.74 69.86 -50.99
N HIS A 258 12.69 69.24 -51.69
CA HIS A 258 13.01 67.81 -51.49
C HIS A 258 13.45 67.52 -50.05
N ARG A 259 14.35 68.31 -49.47
CA ARG A 259 14.77 68.20 -48.04
C ARG A 259 13.65 68.48 -47.05
N SER A 260 12.73 69.40 -47.34
CA SER A 260 11.59 69.69 -46.45
C SER A 260 10.61 68.51 -46.35
N LEU A 261 10.46 67.75 -47.43
CA LEU A 261 9.72 66.49 -47.45
C LEU A 261 10.56 65.36 -46.82
N TYR A 262 11.84 65.27 -47.18
CA TYR A 262 12.75 64.18 -46.83
C TYR A 262 13.44 64.37 -45.48
N ASN A 263 12.80 63.83 -44.43
CA ASN A 263 13.39 63.72 -43.09
C ASN A 263 13.82 62.27 -42.79
N PRO A 264 15.03 61.85 -43.21
CA PRO A 264 15.49 60.46 -43.10
C PRO A 264 15.70 60.03 -41.65
N ARG A 265 16.07 60.96 -40.74
CA ARG A 265 16.07 60.69 -39.29
C ARG A 265 14.71 60.20 -38.82
N SER A 266 13.62 60.89 -39.15
CA SER A 266 12.29 60.53 -38.67
C SER A 266 11.82 59.16 -39.18
N ILE A 267 12.13 58.80 -40.43
CA ILE A 267 11.80 57.48 -40.99
C ILE A 267 12.68 56.39 -40.35
N ARG A 268 13.98 56.63 -40.19
CA ARG A 268 14.92 55.68 -39.58
C ARG A 268 14.58 55.41 -38.11
N THR A 269 14.25 56.45 -37.33
CA THR A 269 13.83 56.31 -35.93
C THR A 269 12.52 55.53 -35.83
N LEU A 270 11.48 55.91 -36.60
CA LEU A 270 10.20 55.17 -36.62
C LEU A 270 10.39 53.71 -37.07
N SER A 271 11.30 53.43 -38.02
CA SER A 271 11.63 52.07 -38.45
C SER A 271 12.33 51.28 -37.34
N GLN A 272 13.23 51.89 -36.57
CA GLN A 272 13.91 51.25 -35.45
C GLN A 272 12.97 51.00 -34.27
N GLU A 273 12.07 51.94 -33.97
CA GLU A 273 10.99 51.77 -33.00
C GLU A 273 10.02 50.65 -33.42
N LEU A 274 9.63 50.60 -34.69
CA LEU A 274 8.73 49.57 -35.24
C LEU A 274 9.35 48.17 -35.19
N VAL A 275 10.65 48.03 -35.46
CA VAL A 275 11.38 46.76 -35.30
C VAL A 275 11.41 46.35 -33.83
N LYS A 276 11.84 47.23 -32.91
CA LYS A 276 11.85 46.95 -31.46
C LYS A 276 10.48 46.56 -30.92
N ALA A 277 9.42 47.24 -31.36
CA ALA A 277 8.04 46.93 -30.97
C ALA A 277 7.57 45.58 -31.54
N LYS A 278 7.96 45.23 -32.77
CA LYS A 278 7.68 43.91 -33.37
C LYS A 278 8.39 42.79 -32.61
N ASP A 279 9.65 42.99 -32.26
CA ASP A 279 10.45 41.97 -31.55
C ASP A 279 9.94 41.76 -30.12
N GLY A 280 9.58 42.85 -29.41
CA GLY A 280 8.93 42.77 -28.11
C GLY A 280 7.56 42.08 -28.16
N TYR A 281 6.73 42.38 -29.17
CA TYR A 281 5.46 41.69 -29.41
C TYR A 281 5.68 40.18 -29.63
N ASN A 282 6.59 39.81 -30.54
CA ASN A 282 6.95 38.42 -30.83
C ASN A 282 7.50 37.69 -29.58
N GLN A 283 8.22 38.38 -28.70
CA GLN A 283 8.74 37.82 -27.45
C GLN A 283 7.61 37.49 -26.47
N ILE A 284 6.57 38.32 -26.38
CA ILE A 284 5.40 38.06 -25.53
C ILE A 284 4.51 36.97 -26.13
N VAL A 285 4.32 36.90 -27.45
CA VAL A 285 3.62 35.75 -28.09
C VAL A 285 4.27 34.44 -27.66
N ARG A 286 5.60 34.33 -27.78
CA ARG A 286 6.39 33.17 -27.31
C ARG A 286 6.38 32.94 -25.79
N GLN A 287 5.84 33.86 -24.98
CA GLN A 287 5.58 33.65 -23.55
C GLN A 287 4.17 33.10 -23.33
N VAL A 288 3.16 33.62 -24.06
CA VAL A 288 1.79 33.07 -24.05
C VAL A 288 1.78 31.62 -24.53
N ASP A 289 2.44 31.32 -25.66
CA ASP A 289 2.52 29.96 -26.22
C ASP A 289 3.05 28.95 -25.19
N ARG A 290 4.15 29.30 -24.51
CA ARG A 290 4.78 28.46 -23.47
C ARG A 290 3.89 28.30 -22.24
N PHE A 291 3.30 29.37 -21.71
CA PHE A 291 2.39 29.25 -20.56
C PHE A 291 1.10 28.48 -20.90
N GLU A 292 0.63 28.55 -22.14
CA GLU A 292 -0.47 27.70 -22.63
C GLU A 292 -0.07 26.22 -22.67
N ASP A 293 1.11 25.88 -23.18
CA ASP A 293 1.57 24.49 -23.25
C ASP A 293 1.94 23.92 -21.87
N GLU A 294 2.59 24.70 -20.99
CA GLU A 294 2.80 24.37 -19.58
C GLU A 294 1.46 24.11 -18.86
N SER A 295 0.42 24.91 -19.13
CA SER A 295 -0.92 24.68 -18.56
C SER A 295 -1.62 23.46 -19.16
N LYS A 296 -1.47 23.18 -20.47
CA LYS A 296 -2.00 21.96 -21.11
C LYS A 296 -1.35 20.70 -20.52
N GLN A 297 -0.03 20.71 -20.29
CA GLN A 297 0.68 19.61 -19.65
C GLN A 297 0.23 19.42 -18.19
N SER A 298 0.26 20.49 -17.38
CA SER A 298 -0.09 20.40 -15.96
C SER A 298 -1.56 19.99 -15.73
N LYS A 299 -2.47 20.28 -16.66
CA LYS A 299 -3.86 19.77 -16.64
C LYS A 299 -3.92 18.26 -16.92
N ARG A 300 -3.20 17.76 -17.93
CA ARG A 300 -3.14 16.31 -18.24
C ARG A 300 -2.54 15.50 -17.09
N GLU A 301 -1.49 16.03 -16.45
CA GLU A 301 -0.87 15.43 -15.26
C GLU A 301 -1.84 15.40 -14.08
N LEU A 302 -2.62 16.46 -13.89
CA LEU A 302 -3.66 16.53 -12.85
C LEU A 302 -4.82 15.56 -13.11
N GLU A 303 -5.29 15.43 -14.35
CA GLU A 303 -6.32 14.46 -14.73
C GLU A 303 -5.83 13.01 -14.57
N SER A 304 -4.61 12.72 -15.01
CA SER A 304 -3.95 11.42 -14.79
C SER A 304 -3.86 11.09 -13.29
N THR A 305 -3.36 12.03 -12.48
CA THR A 305 -3.25 11.88 -11.02
C THR A 305 -4.61 11.65 -10.36
N ARG A 306 -5.65 12.38 -10.77
CA ARG A 306 -7.03 12.19 -10.28
C ARG A 306 -7.62 10.84 -10.68
N SER A 307 -7.30 10.32 -11.87
CA SER A 307 -7.73 8.98 -12.30
C SER A 307 -7.06 7.87 -11.51
N ALA A 308 -5.75 7.98 -11.25
CA ALA A 308 -4.99 7.07 -10.42
C ALA A 308 -5.45 7.10 -8.95
N GLN A 309 -5.73 8.30 -8.41
CA GLN A 309 -6.32 8.49 -7.08
C GLN A 309 -7.62 7.69 -6.94
N LYS A 310 -8.56 7.86 -7.88
CA LYS A 310 -9.86 7.15 -7.88
C LYS A 310 -9.71 5.62 -8.03
N SER A 311 -8.72 5.16 -8.78
CA SER A 311 -8.40 3.73 -8.87
C SER A 311 -7.95 3.18 -7.53
N ALA A 312 -7.02 3.86 -6.84
CA ALA A 312 -6.53 3.47 -5.52
C ALA A 312 -7.62 3.50 -4.43
N GLU A 313 -8.53 4.48 -4.47
CA GLU A 313 -9.74 4.51 -3.62
C GLU A 313 -10.60 3.26 -3.82
N THR A 314 -10.78 2.83 -5.07
CA THR A 314 -11.58 1.66 -5.44
C THR A 314 -10.90 0.36 -5.00
N GLU A 315 -9.59 0.22 -5.21
CA GLU A 315 -8.80 -0.92 -4.73
C GLU A 315 -8.86 -1.03 -3.19
N LEU A 316 -8.63 0.08 -2.47
CA LEU A 316 -8.69 0.10 -1.01
C LEU A 316 -10.08 -0.28 -0.48
N ALA A 317 -11.17 0.19 -1.11
CA ALA A 317 -12.52 -0.18 -0.74
C ALA A 317 -12.81 -1.68 -0.97
N SER A 318 -12.28 -2.26 -2.05
CA SER A 318 -12.39 -3.70 -2.32
C SER A 318 -11.61 -4.54 -1.30
N LEU A 319 -10.34 -4.19 -1.03
CA LEU A 319 -9.50 -4.86 -0.04
C LEU A 319 -10.12 -4.80 1.36
N GLN A 320 -10.62 -3.64 1.80
CA GLN A 320 -11.31 -3.49 3.09
C GLN A 320 -12.55 -4.41 3.20
N SER A 321 -13.28 -4.62 2.10
CA SER A 321 -14.43 -5.55 2.05
C SER A 321 -13.98 -7.00 2.23
N GLU A 322 -12.88 -7.42 1.58
CA GLU A 322 -12.31 -8.76 1.73
C GLU A 322 -11.69 -9.01 3.11
N LEU A 323 -11.01 -8.01 3.67
CA LEU A 323 -10.47 -8.00 5.03
C LEU A 323 -11.60 -8.19 6.06
N LYS A 324 -12.70 -7.45 5.90
CA LYS A 324 -13.89 -7.55 6.77
C LYS A 324 -14.57 -8.92 6.67
N LYS A 325 -14.71 -9.48 5.46
CA LYS A 325 -15.23 -10.85 5.25
C LYS A 325 -14.35 -11.88 5.95
N SER A 326 -13.04 -11.87 5.65
CA SER A 326 -12.07 -12.84 6.16
C SER A 326 -11.95 -12.79 7.69
N ASN A 327 -11.95 -11.59 8.29
CA ASN A 327 -12.00 -11.43 9.75
C ASN A 327 -13.28 -12.04 10.34
N SER A 328 -14.44 -11.79 9.74
CA SER A 328 -15.71 -12.35 10.23
C SER A 328 -15.77 -13.88 10.16
N GLU A 329 -15.04 -14.49 9.22
CA GLU A 329 -14.92 -15.94 9.06
C GLU A 329 -13.96 -16.53 10.11
N ILE A 330 -12.81 -15.89 10.36
CA ILE A 330 -11.91 -16.25 11.45
C ILE A 330 -12.62 -16.16 12.81
N SER A 331 -13.37 -15.09 13.09
CA SER A 331 -14.13 -14.96 14.35
C SER A 331 -15.12 -16.11 14.56
N LYS A 332 -15.83 -16.54 13.52
CA LYS A 332 -16.73 -17.71 13.58
C LYS A 332 -15.95 -19.00 13.88
N LEU A 333 -14.83 -19.23 13.21
CA LEU A 333 -14.00 -20.42 13.40
C LEU A 333 -13.36 -20.48 14.80
N LEU A 334 -12.99 -19.33 15.37
CA LEU A 334 -12.49 -19.20 16.74
C LEU A 334 -13.59 -19.49 17.78
N ALA A 335 -14.80 -18.97 17.61
CA ALA A 335 -15.91 -19.23 18.53
C ALA A 335 -16.25 -20.74 18.63
N ILE A 336 -16.16 -21.49 17.52
CA ILE A 336 -16.36 -22.95 17.54
C ILE A 336 -15.22 -23.63 18.33
N LYS A 337 -13.97 -23.15 18.21
CA LYS A 337 -12.83 -23.68 19.00
C LYS A 337 -13.00 -23.43 20.50
N GLU A 338 -13.60 -22.32 20.88
CA GLU A 338 -13.95 -22.02 22.28
C GLU A 338 -15.04 -22.98 22.78
N SER A 339 -16.12 -23.20 22.01
CA SER A 339 -17.14 -24.21 22.36
C SER A 339 -16.60 -25.65 22.46
N GLU A 340 -15.54 -25.99 21.70
CA GLU A 340 -14.87 -27.29 21.79
C GLU A 340 -14.09 -27.45 23.10
N LYS A 341 -13.52 -26.37 23.64
CA LYS A 341 -12.87 -26.34 24.96
C LYS A 341 -13.90 -26.52 26.07
N ASP A 342 -15.02 -25.83 26.01
CA ASP A 342 -16.04 -25.86 27.06
C ASP A 342 -16.74 -27.23 27.12
N LEU A 343 -17.04 -27.85 25.97
CA LEU A 343 -17.48 -29.25 25.88
C LEU A 343 -16.47 -30.25 26.49
N LYS A 344 -15.17 -30.00 26.32
CA LYS A 344 -14.11 -30.84 26.90
C LYS A 344 -13.99 -30.65 28.41
N GLN A 345 -14.31 -29.47 28.95
CA GLN A 345 -14.42 -29.26 30.40
C GLN A 345 -15.66 -29.96 30.98
N GLN A 346 -16.82 -29.82 30.34
CA GLN A 346 -18.05 -30.50 30.77
C GLN A 346 -17.87 -32.02 30.86
N LEU A 347 -17.20 -32.63 29.86
CA LEU A 347 -16.87 -34.06 29.89
C LEU A 347 -15.95 -34.44 31.07
N GLN A 348 -14.97 -33.59 31.42
CA GLN A 348 -14.10 -33.83 32.60
C GLN A 348 -14.86 -33.69 33.93
N GLU A 349 -15.88 -32.85 33.99
CA GLU A 349 -16.73 -32.70 35.17
C GLU A 349 -17.69 -33.89 35.32
N SER A 350 -18.30 -34.37 34.23
CA SER A 350 -19.11 -35.60 34.21
C SER A 350 -18.30 -36.84 34.60
N LEU A 351 -17.08 -37.01 34.07
CA LEU A 351 -16.21 -38.14 34.42
C LEU A 351 -15.88 -38.18 35.93
N LYS A 352 -15.64 -37.03 36.56
CA LYS A 352 -15.42 -36.93 38.02
C LYS A 352 -16.69 -37.25 38.82
N GLN A 353 -17.86 -36.87 38.32
CA GLN A 353 -19.14 -37.26 38.93
C GLN A 353 -19.34 -38.78 38.85
N ARG A 354 -19.03 -39.40 37.70
CA ARG A 354 -19.08 -40.86 37.53
C ARG A 354 -18.10 -41.60 38.45
N GLU A 355 -16.84 -41.14 38.54
CA GLU A 355 -15.85 -41.70 39.48
C GLU A 355 -16.32 -41.64 40.94
N LYS A 356 -16.98 -40.54 41.35
CA LYS A 356 -17.56 -40.42 42.69
C LYS A 356 -18.74 -41.38 42.90
N LEU A 357 -19.68 -41.44 41.95
CA LEU A 357 -20.84 -42.35 42.02
C LEU A 357 -20.40 -43.82 42.06
N GLU A 358 -19.33 -44.20 41.35
CA GLU A 358 -18.75 -45.54 41.40
C GLU A 358 -18.13 -45.85 42.76
N GLN A 359 -17.48 -44.88 43.43
CA GLN A 359 -16.99 -45.03 44.81
C GLN A 359 -18.12 -45.09 45.86
N ASP A 360 -19.15 -44.25 45.72
CA ASP A 360 -20.31 -44.24 46.61
C ASP A 360 -21.08 -45.57 46.48
N LEU A 361 -21.26 -46.10 45.26
CA LEU A 361 -21.88 -47.40 44.99
C LEU A 361 -21.04 -48.57 45.54
N LEU A 362 -19.71 -48.55 45.39
CA LEU A 362 -18.81 -49.56 45.98
C LEU A 362 -18.88 -49.53 47.51
N THR A 363 -18.93 -48.35 48.11
CA THR A 363 -19.08 -48.17 49.56
C THR A 363 -20.44 -48.69 50.06
N SER A 364 -21.50 -48.52 49.27
CA SER A 364 -22.83 -49.08 49.58
C SER A 364 -22.82 -50.61 49.55
N LYS A 365 -22.18 -51.23 48.55
CA LYS A 365 -22.01 -52.69 48.46
C LYS A 365 -21.29 -53.26 49.69
N LEU A 366 -20.13 -52.72 50.05
CA LEU A 366 -19.38 -53.17 51.23
C LEU A 366 -20.18 -53.06 52.56
N ARG A 367 -21.15 -52.14 52.64
CA ARG A 367 -22.10 -52.06 53.77
C ARG A 367 -23.19 -53.14 53.69
N PHE A 368 -23.68 -53.46 52.50
CA PHE A 368 -24.62 -54.56 52.27
C PHE A 368 -23.97 -55.89 52.65
N ASP A 369 -22.80 -56.21 52.09
CA ASP A 369 -22.05 -57.46 52.34
C ASP A 369 -21.80 -57.65 53.85
N SER A 370 -21.37 -56.58 54.54
CA SER A 370 -21.13 -56.61 56.00
C SER A 370 -22.39 -56.58 56.87
N SER A 371 -23.58 -56.47 56.27
CA SER A 371 -24.89 -56.60 56.92
C SER A 371 -25.51 -57.97 56.67
N GLU A 372 -25.28 -58.55 55.49
CA GLU A 372 -25.57 -59.95 55.14
C GLU A 372 -24.80 -60.91 56.05
N GLU A 373 -23.48 -60.71 56.21
CA GLU A 373 -22.65 -61.45 57.19
C GLU A 373 -23.16 -61.38 58.65
N ARG A 374 -23.90 -60.32 59.02
CA ARG A 374 -24.48 -60.19 60.37
C ARG A 374 -25.80 -60.94 60.49
N LEU A 375 -26.55 -61.05 59.40
CA LEU A 375 -27.79 -61.82 59.33
C LEU A 375 -27.48 -63.31 59.50
N ASP A 376 -26.50 -63.85 58.77
CA ASP A 376 -26.12 -65.27 58.83
C ASP A 376 -25.64 -65.70 60.22
N ARG A 377 -24.85 -64.85 60.89
CA ARG A 377 -24.41 -65.09 62.27
C ARG A 377 -25.61 -65.12 63.23
N ALA A 378 -26.56 -64.18 63.10
CA ALA A 378 -27.76 -64.16 63.92
C ALA A 378 -28.67 -65.36 63.68
N ASN A 379 -28.79 -65.81 62.42
CA ASN A 379 -29.54 -67.03 62.07
C ASN A 379 -28.90 -68.28 62.69
N SER A 380 -27.57 -68.41 62.61
CA SER A 380 -26.81 -69.50 63.24
C SER A 380 -27.00 -69.54 64.77
N GLU A 381 -27.07 -68.36 65.40
CA GLU A 381 -27.28 -68.22 66.86
C GLU A 381 -28.71 -68.62 67.27
N VAL A 382 -29.71 -68.40 66.39
CA VAL A 382 -31.10 -68.87 66.58
C VAL A 382 -31.22 -70.39 66.44
N GLU A 383 -30.49 -71.03 65.52
CA GLU A 383 -30.47 -72.50 65.43
C GLU A 383 -29.85 -73.16 66.67
N ALA A 384 -28.74 -72.62 67.18
CA ALA A 384 -28.11 -73.13 68.40
C ALA A 384 -29.04 -73.07 69.63
N LEU A 385 -29.88 -72.03 69.74
CA LEU A 385 -30.90 -71.92 70.78
C LEU A 385 -32.06 -72.92 70.60
N ARG A 386 -32.37 -73.30 69.36
CA ARG A 386 -33.41 -74.30 69.02
C ARG A 386 -33.02 -75.70 69.53
N ASP A 387 -31.78 -76.10 69.33
CA ASP A 387 -31.27 -77.41 69.78
C ASP A 387 -31.12 -77.50 71.31
N LEU A 388 -30.77 -76.39 71.97
CA LEU A 388 -30.82 -76.31 73.43
C LEU A 388 -32.25 -76.54 73.97
N GLY A 389 -33.26 -76.01 73.28
CA GLY A 389 -34.68 -76.25 73.57
C GLY A 389 -35.07 -77.72 73.44
N ASN A 390 -34.66 -78.38 72.35
CA ASN A 390 -34.87 -79.81 72.12
C ASN A 390 -34.25 -80.67 73.24
N THR A 391 -33.04 -80.31 73.68
CA THR A 391 -32.30 -81.03 74.73
C THR A 391 -33.03 -80.99 76.07
N LEU A 392 -33.51 -79.81 76.50
CA LEU A 392 -34.30 -79.63 77.74
C LEU A 392 -35.64 -80.37 77.71
N GLN A 393 -36.21 -80.62 76.53
CA GLN A 393 -37.44 -81.39 76.38
C GLN A 393 -37.20 -82.89 76.62
N ASN A 394 -36.04 -83.42 76.23
CA ASN A 394 -35.64 -84.81 76.51
C ASN A 394 -35.36 -85.06 78.00
N GLU A 395 -34.70 -84.14 78.71
CA GLU A 395 -34.48 -84.28 80.17
C GLU A 395 -35.81 -84.34 80.95
N ARG A 396 -36.81 -83.55 80.54
CA ARG A 396 -38.16 -83.61 81.12
C ARG A 396 -38.82 -84.98 80.95
N ALA A 397 -38.57 -85.67 79.83
CA ALA A 397 -39.09 -87.03 79.60
C ALA A 397 -38.40 -88.07 80.49
N GLN A 398 -37.08 -88.00 80.66
CA GLN A 398 -36.35 -88.88 81.58
C GLN A 398 -36.80 -88.70 83.04
N LYS A 399 -36.99 -87.44 83.48
CA LYS A 399 -37.49 -87.13 84.83
C LYS A 399 -38.89 -87.70 85.09
N LEU A 400 -39.73 -87.84 84.06
CA LEU A 400 -41.03 -88.48 84.15
C LEU A 400 -40.92 -90.02 84.31
N GLN A 401 -39.99 -90.67 83.60
CA GLN A 401 -39.74 -92.12 83.76
C GLN A 401 -39.28 -92.48 85.18
N PHE A 402 -38.33 -91.74 85.76
CA PHE A 402 -37.84 -92.00 87.11
C PHE A 402 -38.94 -91.92 88.18
N ARG A 403 -39.95 -91.03 88.01
CA ARG A 403 -41.09 -90.96 88.94
C ARG A 403 -41.95 -92.23 88.91
N ILE A 404 -42.19 -92.79 87.72
CA ILE A 404 -43.00 -94.01 87.55
C ILE A 404 -42.29 -95.23 88.18
N GLN A 405 -40.96 -95.29 88.11
CA GLN A 405 -40.19 -96.34 88.79
C GLN A 405 -40.27 -96.25 90.32
N LEU A 406 -40.29 -95.03 90.87
CA LEU A 406 -40.42 -94.78 92.31
C LEU A 406 -41.78 -95.27 92.86
N GLU A 407 -42.88 -94.92 92.19
CA GLU A 407 -44.24 -95.37 92.54
C GLU A 407 -44.38 -96.91 92.52
N GLY A 408 -43.60 -97.61 91.68
CA GLY A 408 -43.53 -99.06 91.65
C GLY A 408 -42.83 -99.68 92.86
N LEU A 409 -41.72 -99.10 93.30
CA LEU A 409 -40.92 -99.58 94.44
C LEU A 409 -41.65 -99.39 95.78
N GLU A 410 -42.34 -98.26 95.97
CA GLU A 410 -43.15 -98.01 97.17
C GLU A 410 -44.25 -99.08 97.35
N ARG A 411 -44.80 -99.59 96.24
CA ARG A 411 -45.83 -100.64 96.26
C ARG A 411 -45.28 -101.98 96.74
N GLN A 412 -44.10 -102.37 96.27
CA GLN A 412 -43.42 -103.61 96.68
C GLN A 412 -43.02 -103.59 98.16
N LEU A 413 -42.57 -102.43 98.68
CA LEU A 413 -42.22 -102.27 100.10
C LEU A 413 -43.43 -102.56 101.00
N LYS A 414 -44.61 -102.10 100.59
CA LYS A 414 -45.87 -102.24 101.34
C LYS A 414 -46.38 -103.67 101.39
N GLU A 415 -46.17 -104.44 100.32
CA GLU A 415 -46.50 -105.88 100.27
C GLU A 415 -45.59 -106.70 101.21
N GLN A 416 -44.28 -106.39 101.28
CA GLN A 416 -43.38 -107.08 102.20
C GLN A 416 -43.66 -106.80 103.68
N GLN A 417 -44.12 -105.60 104.04
CA GLN A 417 -44.53 -105.28 105.41
C GLN A 417 -45.70 -106.17 105.89
N ILE A 418 -46.71 -106.39 105.03
CA ILE A 418 -47.87 -107.25 105.34
C ILE A 418 -47.44 -108.71 105.53
N ALA A 419 -46.52 -109.21 104.69
CA ALA A 419 -45.99 -110.57 104.82
C ALA A 419 -45.16 -110.78 106.11
N LEU A 420 -44.50 -109.72 106.61
CA LEU A 420 -43.74 -109.75 107.86
C LEU A 420 -44.65 -109.86 109.09
N GLU A 421 -45.76 -109.11 109.11
CA GLU A 421 -46.72 -109.18 110.22
C GLU A 421 -47.36 -110.57 110.36
N GLN A 422 -47.69 -111.23 109.25
CA GLN A 422 -48.28 -112.58 109.26
C GLN A 422 -47.34 -113.60 109.91
N LYS A 423 -46.06 -113.65 109.49
CA LYS A 423 -45.05 -114.52 110.12
C LYS A 423 -44.81 -114.23 111.60
N SER A 424 -45.04 -112.99 112.04
CA SER A 424 -44.94 -112.61 113.46
C SER A 424 -46.08 -113.14 114.35
N LYS A 425 -47.16 -113.70 113.76
CA LYS A 425 -48.22 -114.42 114.48
C LYS A 425 -47.93 -115.91 114.59
N GLU A 426 -47.56 -116.57 113.49
CA GLU A 426 -47.26 -118.02 113.45
C GLU A 426 -46.23 -118.43 114.52
N LEU A 427 -45.22 -117.58 114.73
CA LEU A 427 -44.17 -117.81 115.74
C LEU A 427 -44.71 -117.88 117.19
N ARG A 428 -45.83 -117.21 117.49
CA ARG A 428 -46.41 -117.15 118.85
C ARG A 428 -47.22 -118.40 119.22
N GLU A 429 -47.79 -119.09 118.22
CA GLU A 429 -48.51 -120.34 118.45
C GLU A 429 -47.53 -121.53 118.64
N TYR A 430 -46.33 -121.44 118.03
CA TYR A 430 -45.25 -122.42 118.20
C TYR A 430 -44.69 -122.45 119.63
N ASP A 431 -44.41 -121.29 120.23
CA ASP A 431 -43.92 -121.24 121.61
C ASP A 431 -44.98 -121.72 122.64
N LYS A 432 -46.27 -121.58 122.33
CA LYS A 432 -47.36 -122.07 123.18
C LYS A 432 -47.44 -123.60 123.20
N THR A 433 -47.42 -124.25 122.02
CA THR A 433 -47.47 -125.72 121.92
C THR A 433 -46.24 -126.40 122.51
N LYS A 434 -45.07 -125.75 122.44
CA LYS A 434 -43.82 -126.20 123.08
C LYS A 434 -43.90 -126.27 124.61
N PHE A 435 -44.67 -125.37 125.24
CA PHE A 435 -44.87 -125.38 126.70
C PHE A 435 -45.72 -126.57 127.16
N GLU A 436 -46.81 -126.87 126.45
CA GLU A 436 -47.74 -127.96 126.78
C GLU A 436 -47.09 -129.35 126.65
N LEU A 437 -46.25 -129.55 125.63
CA LEU A 437 -45.52 -130.82 125.40
C LEU A 437 -44.54 -131.18 126.54
N THR A 438 -44.00 -130.16 127.22
CA THR A 438 -42.99 -130.36 128.28
C THR A 438 -43.58 -131.01 129.53
N ASN A 439 -44.85 -130.74 129.85
CA ASN A 439 -45.52 -131.31 131.03
C ASN A 439 -45.91 -132.79 130.82
N CYS A 440 -46.33 -133.18 129.61
CA CYS A 440 -46.73 -134.57 129.32
C CYS A 440 -45.60 -135.60 129.54
N LEU A 441 -44.34 -135.19 129.33
CA LEU A 441 -43.18 -136.06 129.53
C LEU A 441 -42.92 -136.45 131.00
N GLN A 442 -43.42 -135.67 131.97
CA GLN A 442 -43.28 -136.00 133.39
C GLN A 442 -44.29 -137.08 133.85
N GLU A 443 -45.49 -137.15 133.26
CA GLU A 443 -46.47 -138.19 133.62
C GLU A 443 -46.16 -139.56 132.99
N LEU A 444 -45.70 -139.60 131.73
CA LEU A 444 -45.46 -140.86 131.01
C LEU A 444 -44.46 -141.78 131.75
N SER A 445 -43.42 -141.16 132.32
CA SER A 445 -42.38 -141.85 133.11
C SER A 445 -42.95 -142.55 134.35
N ARG A 446 -44.09 -142.08 134.90
CA ARG A 446 -44.75 -142.67 136.08
C ARG A 446 -45.69 -143.83 135.74
N LYS A 447 -46.08 -143.98 134.47
CA LYS A 447 -47.06 -145.00 134.02
C LYS A 447 -46.44 -146.29 133.52
N THR A 448 -45.20 -146.24 133.02
CA THR A 448 -44.54 -147.40 132.39
C THR A 448 -44.31 -148.56 133.37
N LEU A 449 -44.11 -148.26 134.67
CA LEU A 449 -43.83 -149.26 135.71
C LEU A 449 -45.08 -150.03 136.21
N GLU A 450 -46.29 -149.69 135.77
CA GLU A 450 -47.52 -150.43 136.14
C GLU A 450 -47.88 -151.54 135.14
N VAL A 451 -47.27 -151.57 133.94
CA VAL A 451 -47.76 -152.37 132.80
C VAL A 451 -47.25 -153.82 132.81
N GLU A 452 -46.05 -154.09 133.33
CA GLU A 452 -45.47 -155.45 133.40
C GLU A 452 -46.28 -156.43 134.27
N ASN A 453 -47.25 -155.95 135.04
CA ASN A 453 -47.94 -156.70 136.10
C ASN A 453 -49.37 -157.19 135.72
N LEU A 454 -49.78 -157.11 134.44
CA LEU A 454 -51.18 -157.34 134.05
C LEU A 454 -51.45 -158.23 132.82
N GLU A 455 -50.44 -158.64 132.05
CA GLU A 455 -50.68 -159.57 130.93
C GLU A 455 -51.11 -160.98 131.39
N GLU A 456 -50.73 -161.39 132.59
CA GLU A 456 -51.05 -162.71 133.18
C GLU A 456 -52.55 -162.94 133.44
N ARG A 457 -53.41 -161.92 133.30
CA ARG A 457 -54.84 -161.98 133.69
C ARG A 457 -55.88 -161.78 132.58
N CYS A 458 -55.47 -161.60 131.32
CA CYS A 458 -56.43 -161.43 130.21
C CYS A 458 -56.85 -162.74 129.50
N ALA A 459 -56.25 -163.89 129.83
CA ALA A 459 -56.53 -165.16 129.17
C ALA A 459 -57.90 -165.81 129.52
N GLU A 460 -58.49 -165.51 130.69
CA GLU A 460 -59.67 -166.24 131.21
C GLU A 460 -60.97 -165.39 131.30
N LEU A 461 -60.93 -164.09 130.96
CA LEU A 461 -62.12 -163.20 130.93
C LEU A 461 -62.40 -162.54 129.56
N GLU A 462 -61.78 -163.02 128.48
CA GLU A 462 -61.69 -162.44 127.12
C GLU A 462 -62.76 -161.36 126.65
N ARG A 463 -62.48 -159.94 126.77
CA ARG A 463 -63.17 -158.55 126.34
C ARG A 463 -62.54 -157.00 126.56
N ARG A 464 -62.57 -155.95 125.61
CA ARG A 464 -62.69 -154.33 125.54
C ARG A 464 -61.68 -153.07 125.91
N LEU A 465 -61.63 -151.83 125.21
CA LEU A 465 -61.20 -150.36 125.66
C LEU A 465 -61.25 -149.02 124.68
N THR A 466 -60.89 -147.69 125.04
CA THR A 466 -60.89 -146.28 124.30
C THR A 466 -59.96 -145.05 124.87
N LEU A 467 -59.76 -143.66 124.62
CA LEU A 467 -60.17 -142.32 123.89
C LEU A 467 -59.09 -141.06 124.07
N LYS A 468 -58.98 -139.65 123.81
CA LYS A 468 -59.51 -138.28 123.21
C LYS A 468 -58.40 -137.03 123.27
N ASP A 469 -58.30 -135.63 123.04
CA ASP A 469 -58.81 -134.21 122.52
C ASP A 469 -57.62 -133.03 122.60
N LYS A 470 -57.43 -131.64 122.33
CA LYS A 470 -57.88 -130.25 121.67
C LYS A 470 -56.91 -128.91 121.88
N GLN A 471 -56.90 -127.70 121.11
CA GLN A 471 -56.28 -126.26 121.43
C GLN A 471 -56.43 -124.91 120.47
N LEU A 472 -55.87 -123.62 120.72
CA LEU A 472 -55.97 -122.20 119.99
C LEU A 472 -55.04 -120.93 120.56
N ALA A 473 -54.70 -119.58 120.22
CA ALA A 473 -54.58 -118.35 119.23
C ALA A 473 -53.61 -117.12 119.78
N GLU A 474 -53.22 -115.80 119.40
CA GLU A 474 -53.35 -114.54 118.45
C GLU A 474 -52.14 -113.40 118.56
N SER A 475 -51.82 -112.06 118.15
CA SER A 475 -52.26 -110.68 117.52
C SER A 475 -51.18 -109.55 116.93
N HIS A 476 -51.32 -108.14 116.94
CA HIS A 476 -50.70 -106.92 116.11
C HIS A 476 -49.86 -105.72 116.85
N SER A 477 -49.36 -104.41 116.54
CA SER A 477 -49.30 -103.15 115.59
C SER A 477 -48.06 -102.13 115.88
N ARG A 478 -47.63 -100.83 115.47
CA ARG A 478 -47.89 -99.52 114.65
C ARG A 478 -46.54 -98.66 114.24
N VAL A 479 -46.18 -97.34 113.87
CA VAL A 479 -46.41 -95.80 114.11
C VAL A 479 -45.79 -94.69 113.03
N GLU A 480 -45.31 -93.39 113.34
CA GLU A 480 -45.03 -92.08 112.49
C GLU A 480 -43.83 -91.07 112.97
N LEU A 481 -43.28 -89.81 112.57
CA LEU A 481 -43.25 -88.54 111.62
C LEU A 481 -41.90 -87.60 111.78
N LEU A 482 -41.41 -86.35 111.32
CA LEU A 482 -41.63 -84.99 110.57
C LEU A 482 -40.30 -84.09 110.15
N SER A 483 -40.25 -82.74 109.71
CA SER A 483 -39.02 -81.91 109.15
C SER A 483 -38.91 -80.26 109.13
N LYS A 484 -37.87 -79.50 108.54
CA LYS A 484 -37.58 -77.94 108.57
C LYS A 484 -36.82 -77.01 107.42
N ARG A 485 -35.91 -75.95 107.64
CA ARG A 485 -35.61 -74.64 106.80
C ARG A 485 -34.11 -73.95 106.67
N VAL A 486 -33.79 -72.81 105.91
CA VAL A 486 -32.42 -72.16 105.46
C VAL A 486 -32.31 -70.55 105.13
N ASP A 487 -31.10 -69.81 104.95
CA ASP A 487 -30.80 -68.28 104.79
C ASP A 487 -29.50 -67.72 103.94
N GLU A 488 -29.12 -66.36 103.78
CA GLU A 488 -28.06 -65.68 102.81
C GLU A 488 -27.46 -64.15 102.99
N LEU A 489 -26.27 -63.67 102.39
CA LEU A 489 -25.63 -62.27 102.05
C LEU A 489 -24.14 -62.30 101.39
N VAL A 490 -23.86 -61.77 100.15
CA VAL A 490 -22.60 -61.17 99.44
C VAL A 490 -21.11 -61.72 99.55
N ILE A 491 -20.34 -61.83 98.41
CA ILE A 491 -18.91 -61.39 98.10
C ILE A 491 -18.39 -61.87 96.67
N ASP A 492 -17.24 -61.36 96.15
CA ASP A 492 -16.87 -61.26 94.69
C ASP A 492 -15.45 -61.75 94.23
N SER A 493 -15.32 -62.11 92.93
CA SER A 493 -14.14 -62.12 92.01
C SER A 493 -12.98 -63.14 92.10
N SER A 494 -12.58 -63.75 90.95
CA SER A 494 -11.20 -63.73 90.35
C SER A 494 -10.82 -64.88 89.35
N LEU A 495 -10.37 -64.51 88.13
CA LEU A 495 -9.13 -64.93 87.38
C LEU A 495 -8.63 -66.42 87.37
N SER A 496 -8.00 -67.03 86.33
CA SER A 496 -7.40 -66.63 85.01
C SER A 496 -6.94 -67.89 84.19
N LYS A 497 -6.10 -67.71 83.12
CA LYS A 497 -5.23 -68.67 82.36
C LYS A 497 -5.86 -69.43 81.14
N PHE A 498 -5.37 -69.26 79.89
CA PHE A 498 -4.15 -69.78 79.16
C PHE A 498 -4.46 -71.08 78.35
N GLU A 499 -3.86 -71.44 77.19
CA GLU A 499 -2.80 -70.84 76.34
C GLU A 499 -2.85 -71.32 74.85
N SER A 500 -1.92 -70.83 74.02
CA SER A 500 -1.53 -71.08 72.61
C SER A 500 -1.57 -72.54 72.05
N LYS A 501 -1.61 -72.81 70.71
CA LYS A 501 -0.49 -72.63 69.72
C LYS A 501 -0.85 -72.99 68.24
N LEU A 502 -0.20 -72.30 67.27
CA LEU A 502 0.50 -72.75 66.01
C LEU A 502 -0.03 -73.96 65.16
N SER A 503 0.06 -74.04 63.80
CA SER A 503 0.80 -73.26 62.77
C SER A 503 0.53 -73.61 61.27
N ARG A 504 0.97 -72.70 60.35
CA ARG A 504 1.72 -72.91 59.05
C ARG A 504 0.99 -73.13 57.68
N VAL A 505 1.76 -72.77 56.61
CA VAL A 505 1.58 -72.97 55.13
C VAL A 505 0.53 -72.02 54.47
N ARG A 506 0.85 -71.05 53.58
CA ARG A 506 1.47 -70.96 52.21
C ARG A 506 0.57 -71.48 51.06
N VAL A 507 0.52 -70.90 49.84
CA VAL A 507 0.86 -69.55 49.28
C VAL A 507 0.35 -69.43 47.81
N THR A 508 0.08 -68.22 47.26
CA THR A 508 -0.08 -67.86 45.80
C THR A 508 -1.25 -68.50 44.99
N GLU A 509 -1.79 -68.01 43.85
CA GLU A 509 -1.64 -66.77 43.03
C GLU A 509 -2.78 -66.56 41.96
N ILE A 510 -2.98 -65.31 41.51
CA ILE A 510 -3.29 -64.85 40.11
C ILE A 510 -4.65 -65.14 39.39
N SER A 511 -4.99 -64.20 38.49
CA SER A 511 -5.85 -64.28 37.27
C SER A 511 -7.33 -63.78 37.31
N PRO A 512 -7.90 -63.34 36.15
CA PRO A 512 -8.75 -62.14 36.15
C PRO A 512 -10.01 -62.17 35.24
N SER A 513 -10.57 -60.97 35.03
CA SER A 513 -11.35 -60.52 33.85
C SER A 513 -12.86 -60.82 33.76
N ARG A 514 -13.48 -60.11 32.80
CA ARG A 514 -14.91 -60.11 32.43
C ARG A 514 -15.30 -61.47 31.79
N ASP A 515 -16.57 -61.81 31.56
CA ASP A 515 -17.79 -61.00 31.45
C ASP A 515 -19.05 -61.82 31.81
N GLU A 516 -20.24 -61.27 31.58
CA GLU A 516 -21.56 -61.96 31.57
C GLU A 516 -22.00 -62.74 32.83
N ARG A 517 -22.88 -62.14 33.66
CA ARG A 517 -24.12 -62.75 34.28
C ARG A 517 -24.77 -61.90 35.39
N VAL A 518 -24.94 -60.59 35.16
CA VAL A 518 -25.64 -59.70 36.12
C VAL A 518 -27.18 -59.83 36.05
N GLY A 519 -27.71 -60.63 35.11
CA GLY A 519 -29.16 -60.72 34.83
C GLY A 519 -29.93 -61.87 35.48
N SER A 520 -29.30 -62.80 36.23
CA SER A 520 -29.96 -64.07 36.60
C SER A 520 -29.76 -64.55 38.05
N LEU A 521 -29.34 -63.69 38.99
CA LEU A 521 -29.31 -64.02 40.43
C LEU A 521 -30.38 -63.30 41.26
N LEU A 522 -30.81 -62.10 40.84
CA LEU A 522 -31.73 -61.27 41.64
C LEU A 522 -33.17 -61.82 41.70
N ASP A 523 -33.61 -62.58 40.68
CA ASP A 523 -34.92 -63.23 40.71
C ASP A 523 -34.93 -64.53 41.53
N SER A 524 -33.79 -65.19 41.74
CA SER A 524 -33.69 -66.40 42.57
C SER A 524 -33.85 -66.06 44.05
N ILE A 525 -33.09 -65.07 44.53
CA ILE A 525 -33.10 -64.62 45.93
C ILE A 525 -34.50 -64.09 46.33
N ARG A 526 -35.22 -63.48 45.38
CA ARG A 526 -36.59 -63.02 45.59
C ARG A 526 -37.62 -64.14 45.76
N SER A 527 -37.30 -65.37 45.33
CA SER A 527 -38.17 -66.55 45.46
C SER A 527 -38.00 -67.26 46.81
N GLU A 528 -36.81 -67.24 47.42
CA GLU A 528 -36.54 -67.96 48.68
C GLU A 528 -36.98 -67.17 49.91
N ILE A 529 -36.81 -65.83 49.89
CA ILE A 529 -37.30 -64.94 50.96
C ILE A 529 -38.82 -65.08 51.16
N LEU A 530 -39.57 -65.27 50.06
CA LEU A 530 -41.03 -65.41 50.07
C LEU A 530 -41.50 -66.78 50.62
N HIS A 531 -40.62 -67.78 50.69
CA HIS A 531 -40.90 -69.06 51.33
C HIS A 531 -40.65 -69.02 52.85
N LEU A 532 -39.64 -68.27 53.30
CA LEU A 532 -39.30 -68.13 54.72
C LEU A 532 -40.34 -67.34 55.52
N GLU A 533 -41.13 -66.45 54.90
CA GLU A 533 -42.25 -65.78 55.57
C GLU A 533 -43.39 -66.73 56.00
N GLN A 534 -43.46 -67.95 55.45
CA GLN A 534 -44.61 -68.84 55.65
C GLN A 534 -44.49 -69.74 56.90
N ASP A 535 -43.26 -70.15 57.28
CA ASP A 535 -43.00 -71.05 58.43
C ASP A 535 -42.99 -70.33 59.80
N VAL A 536 -42.85 -68.99 59.81
CA VAL A 536 -42.72 -68.14 61.02
C VAL A 536 -44.02 -68.09 61.87
N LYS A 537 -45.11 -68.73 61.44
CA LYS A 537 -46.43 -68.69 62.09
C LYS A 537 -46.64 -69.64 63.29
N SER A 538 -45.62 -70.36 63.75
CA SER A 538 -45.80 -71.55 64.61
C SER A 538 -45.48 -71.43 66.12
N ASN A 539 -44.64 -70.48 66.58
CA ASN A 539 -44.51 -70.14 68.01
C ASN A 539 -43.79 -68.78 68.25
N PRO A 540 -44.13 -67.95 69.26
CA PRO A 540 -43.65 -66.57 69.34
C PRO A 540 -42.57 -66.29 70.43
N THR A 541 -41.98 -65.09 70.33
CA THR A 541 -41.29 -64.33 71.41
C THR A 541 -39.92 -64.77 71.94
N ALA A 542 -38.89 -64.75 71.07
CA ALA A 542 -37.64 -63.98 71.30
C ALA A 542 -36.85 -63.84 69.98
N GLY A 543 -36.35 -62.64 69.64
CA GLY A 543 -35.52 -62.38 68.44
C GLY A 543 -36.15 -61.50 67.34
N PHE A 544 -37.48 -61.38 67.29
CA PHE A 544 -38.20 -60.69 66.19
C PHE A 544 -37.79 -59.22 65.97
N LYS A 545 -37.36 -58.50 67.02
CA LYS A 545 -37.01 -57.07 66.94
C LYS A 545 -35.67 -56.79 66.24
N THR A 546 -34.68 -57.69 66.31
CA THR A 546 -33.39 -57.51 65.63
C THR A 546 -33.48 -57.89 64.16
N ALA A 547 -34.11 -59.01 63.82
CA ALA A 547 -34.30 -59.44 62.44
C ALA A 547 -35.09 -58.40 61.59
N THR A 548 -36.21 -57.89 62.13
CA THR A 548 -37.03 -56.88 61.43
C THR A 548 -36.26 -55.57 61.18
N ALA A 549 -35.38 -55.16 62.11
CA ALA A 549 -34.57 -53.95 61.96
C ALA A 549 -33.45 -54.12 60.92
N LEU A 550 -32.82 -55.30 60.84
CA LEU A 550 -31.83 -55.63 59.81
C LEU A 550 -32.46 -55.71 58.41
N GLY A 551 -33.65 -56.32 58.28
CA GLY A 551 -34.38 -56.36 57.01
C GLY A 551 -34.76 -54.96 56.49
N ALA A 552 -35.17 -54.04 57.38
CA ALA A 552 -35.44 -52.65 57.01
C ALA A 552 -34.18 -51.93 56.51
N ALA A 553 -33.02 -52.10 57.17
CA ALA A 553 -31.76 -51.49 56.77
C ALA A 553 -31.25 -52.02 55.41
N LEU A 554 -31.43 -53.32 55.13
CA LEU A 554 -31.09 -53.93 53.84
C LEU A 554 -31.97 -53.37 52.70
N ALA A 555 -33.27 -53.16 52.96
CA ALA A 555 -34.19 -52.53 52.01
C ALA A 555 -33.82 -51.06 51.71
N GLU A 556 -33.40 -50.30 52.73
CA GLU A 556 -32.92 -48.92 52.56
C GLU A 556 -31.63 -48.87 51.72
N CYS A 557 -30.67 -49.78 51.97
CA CYS A 557 -29.45 -49.90 51.16
C CYS A 557 -29.75 -50.27 49.69
N LEU A 558 -30.72 -51.15 49.45
CA LEU A 558 -31.19 -51.50 48.10
C LEU A 558 -31.82 -50.31 47.37
N SER A 559 -32.63 -49.50 48.07
CA SER A 559 -33.22 -48.27 47.51
C SER A 559 -32.15 -47.25 47.09
N ILE A 560 -31.15 -47.02 47.96
CA ILE A 560 -30.01 -46.15 47.67
C ILE A 560 -29.20 -46.66 46.48
N ALA A 561 -28.95 -47.97 46.40
CA ALA A 561 -28.23 -48.58 45.27
C ALA A 561 -29.01 -48.48 43.94
N GLN A 562 -30.35 -48.49 43.98
CA GLN A 562 -31.19 -48.27 42.79
C GLN A 562 -31.16 -46.81 42.33
N SER A 563 -31.23 -45.83 43.25
CA SER A 563 -31.10 -44.40 42.91
C SER A 563 -29.75 -44.11 42.26
N LEU A 564 -28.65 -44.53 42.92
CA LEU A 564 -27.29 -44.33 42.42
C LEU A 564 -27.06 -44.94 41.03
N ARG A 565 -27.80 -45.99 40.67
CA ARG A 565 -27.75 -46.60 39.32
C ARG A 565 -28.38 -45.71 38.25
N GLY A 566 -29.56 -45.16 38.52
CA GLY A 566 -30.24 -44.23 37.61
C GLY A 566 -29.44 -42.93 37.41
N ASP A 567 -28.82 -42.42 38.49
CA ASP A 567 -27.89 -41.29 38.40
C ASP A 567 -26.70 -41.61 37.47
N LEU A 568 -26.09 -42.80 37.61
CA LEU A 568 -24.97 -43.27 36.80
C LEU A 568 -25.35 -43.42 35.31
N GLU A 569 -26.54 -43.95 35.02
CA GLU A 569 -27.07 -44.07 33.66
C GLU A 569 -27.30 -42.69 33.01
N SER A 570 -27.80 -41.70 33.76
CA SER A 570 -27.96 -40.32 33.26
C SER A 570 -26.63 -39.63 32.95
N VAL A 571 -25.59 -39.88 33.76
CA VAL A 571 -24.23 -39.37 33.51
C VAL A 571 -23.61 -40.04 32.27
N GLN A 572 -23.83 -41.34 32.07
CA GLN A 572 -23.36 -42.05 30.88
C GLN A 572 -24.02 -41.55 29.58
N GLU A 573 -25.31 -41.19 29.60
CA GLU A 573 -25.96 -40.57 28.45
C GLU A 573 -25.37 -39.18 28.15
N SER A 574 -25.10 -38.37 29.18
CA SER A 574 -24.42 -37.07 29.05
C SER A 574 -23.00 -37.21 28.47
N GLU A 575 -22.18 -38.12 29.02
CA GLU A 575 -20.84 -38.44 28.51
C GLU A 575 -20.89 -38.87 27.04
N THR A 576 -21.84 -39.74 26.66
CA THR A 576 -22.01 -40.26 25.29
C THR A 576 -22.37 -39.15 24.30
N ASN A 577 -23.26 -38.24 24.69
CA ASN A 577 -23.62 -37.07 23.89
C ASN A 577 -22.43 -36.10 23.72
N CYS A 578 -21.70 -35.81 24.81
CA CYS A 578 -20.50 -34.98 24.77
C CYS A 578 -19.39 -35.58 23.88
N LEU A 579 -19.10 -36.87 24.04
CA LEU A 579 -18.12 -37.60 23.23
C LEU A 579 -18.49 -37.61 21.74
N THR A 580 -19.77 -37.78 21.41
CA THR A 580 -20.26 -37.74 20.03
C THR A 580 -20.10 -36.35 19.42
N ARG A 581 -20.41 -35.29 20.19
CA ARG A 581 -20.22 -33.89 19.78
C ARG A 581 -18.74 -33.57 19.56
N ILE A 582 -17.87 -33.97 20.49
CA ILE A 582 -16.41 -33.76 20.41
C ILE A 582 -15.81 -34.49 19.20
N ARG A 583 -16.12 -35.77 19.00
CA ARG A 583 -15.63 -36.55 17.83
C ARG A 583 -16.05 -35.93 16.49
N SER A 584 -17.23 -35.32 16.42
CA SER A 584 -17.69 -34.58 15.23
C SER A 584 -16.86 -33.31 14.98
N LEU A 585 -16.56 -32.54 16.04
CA LEU A 585 -15.73 -31.33 15.95
C LEU A 585 -14.27 -31.67 15.62
N GLU A 586 -13.70 -32.70 16.24
CA GLU A 586 -12.30 -33.09 16.08
C GLU A 586 -11.98 -33.55 14.65
N ARG A 587 -12.88 -34.29 14.00
CA ARG A 587 -12.79 -34.64 12.56
C ARG A 587 -12.69 -33.40 11.66
N GLN A 588 -13.24 -32.27 12.08
CA GLN A 588 -13.16 -30.98 11.38
C GLN A 588 -12.04 -30.08 11.91
N SER A 589 -11.30 -30.45 12.97
CA SER A 589 -10.39 -29.53 13.66
C SER A 589 -9.12 -29.24 12.85
N ASN A 590 -8.52 -30.27 12.22
CA ASN A 590 -7.34 -30.09 11.37
C ASN A 590 -7.64 -29.23 10.13
N THR A 591 -8.75 -29.47 9.44
CA THR A 591 -9.17 -28.69 8.26
C THR A 591 -9.54 -27.25 8.62
N ARG A 592 -10.22 -27.02 9.76
CA ARG A 592 -10.46 -25.66 10.29
C ARG A 592 -9.16 -24.95 10.65
N SER A 593 -8.23 -25.62 11.33
CA SER A 593 -6.91 -25.08 11.71
C SER A 593 -6.09 -24.65 10.49
N GLU A 594 -6.07 -25.46 9.43
CA GLU A 594 -5.38 -25.09 8.19
C GLU A 594 -6.10 -23.98 7.41
N THR A 595 -7.44 -23.96 7.43
CA THR A 595 -8.23 -22.86 6.86
C THR A 595 -7.94 -21.53 7.56
N ILE A 596 -7.89 -21.51 8.89
CA ILE A 596 -7.48 -20.33 9.67
C ILE A 596 -6.08 -19.87 9.27
N LYS A 597 -5.10 -20.77 9.16
CA LYS A 597 -3.73 -20.42 8.71
C LYS A 597 -3.74 -19.77 7.32
N ARG A 598 -4.45 -20.37 6.35
CA ARG A 598 -4.58 -19.85 4.98
C ARG A 598 -5.26 -18.47 4.95
N LEU A 599 -6.29 -18.25 5.77
CA LEU A 599 -6.96 -16.94 5.92
C LEU A 599 -6.04 -15.89 6.56
N ILE A 600 -5.27 -16.23 7.59
CA ILE A 600 -4.28 -15.33 8.22
C ILE A 600 -3.20 -14.93 7.20
N THR A 601 -2.69 -15.86 6.39
CA THR A 601 -1.74 -15.55 5.32
C THR A 601 -2.33 -14.60 4.28
N LYS A 602 -3.58 -14.82 3.85
CA LYS A 602 -4.29 -13.90 2.93
C LYS A 602 -4.47 -12.51 3.54
N LEU A 603 -4.91 -12.42 4.80
CA LEU A 603 -5.09 -11.16 5.52
C LEU A 603 -3.79 -10.36 5.58
N ARG A 604 -2.67 -11.01 5.91
CA ARG A 604 -1.35 -10.36 5.95
C ARG A 604 -0.95 -9.79 4.58
N ILE A 605 -1.13 -10.56 3.50
CA ILE A 605 -0.82 -10.09 2.14
C ILE A 605 -1.72 -8.91 1.75
N ALA A 606 -3.01 -8.96 2.08
CA ALA A 606 -3.95 -7.87 1.82
C ALA A 606 -3.63 -6.58 2.61
N ASP A 607 -3.13 -6.71 3.84
CA ASP A 607 -2.70 -5.57 4.67
C ASP A 607 -1.38 -4.95 4.16
N GLU A 608 -0.38 -5.78 3.82
CA GLU A 608 0.87 -5.34 3.16
C GLU A 608 0.58 -4.63 1.81
N GLN A 609 -0.41 -5.11 1.05
CA GLN A 609 -0.91 -4.44 -0.16
C GLN A 609 -1.64 -3.12 0.14
N ALA A 610 -2.54 -3.10 1.13
CA ALA A 610 -3.28 -1.90 1.51
C ALA A 610 -2.36 -0.77 2.00
N ILE A 611 -1.29 -1.10 2.74
CA ILE A 611 -0.23 -0.15 3.13
C ILE A 611 0.48 0.40 1.88
N SER A 612 0.85 -0.46 0.92
CA SER A 612 1.48 -0.03 -0.32
C SER A 612 0.60 0.92 -1.13
N ILE A 613 -0.71 0.65 -1.23
CA ILE A 613 -1.67 1.49 -1.96
C ILE A 613 -1.93 2.80 -1.20
N ARG A 614 -2.07 2.78 0.13
CA ARG A 614 -2.19 4.01 0.95
C ARG A 614 -0.99 4.94 0.75
N ASN A 615 0.24 4.42 0.79
CA ASN A 615 1.44 5.24 0.62
C ASN A 615 1.51 5.90 -0.79
N LYS A 616 1.04 5.20 -1.83
CA LYS A 616 0.91 5.77 -3.19
C LYS A 616 -0.20 6.84 -3.25
N TYR A 617 -1.33 6.57 -2.61
CA TYR A 617 -2.49 7.45 -2.54
C TYR A 617 -2.16 8.77 -1.81
N GLU A 618 -1.52 8.71 -0.64
CA GLU A 618 -1.08 9.90 0.11
C GLU A 618 -0.11 10.75 -0.71
N LYS A 619 0.89 10.13 -1.36
CA LYS A 619 1.79 10.84 -2.28
C LYS A 619 1.04 11.50 -3.45
N SER A 620 -0.01 10.86 -3.97
CA SER A 620 -0.84 11.44 -5.04
C SER A 620 -1.63 12.67 -4.59
N ILE A 621 -2.02 12.76 -3.31
CA ILE A 621 -2.67 13.96 -2.75
C ILE A 621 -1.68 15.13 -2.72
N THR A 622 -0.43 14.90 -2.30
CA THR A 622 0.61 15.95 -2.30
C THR A 622 0.84 16.49 -3.71
N THR A 623 1.11 15.61 -4.67
CA THR A 623 1.35 16.00 -6.08
C THR A 623 0.13 16.66 -6.73
N LYS A 624 -1.09 16.23 -6.39
CA LYS A 624 -2.33 16.90 -6.83
C LYS A 624 -2.43 18.33 -6.31
N SER A 625 -2.11 18.57 -5.03
CA SER A 625 -2.12 19.92 -4.43
C SER A 625 -1.07 20.85 -5.07
N GLU A 626 0.12 20.30 -5.35
CA GLU A 626 1.19 20.99 -6.07
C GLU A 626 0.77 21.36 -7.50
N LEU A 627 0.14 20.44 -8.24
CA LEU A 627 -0.38 20.66 -9.59
C LEU A 627 -1.57 21.64 -9.63
N GLU A 628 -2.47 21.61 -8.66
CA GLU A 628 -3.59 22.57 -8.56
C GLU A 628 -3.08 23.98 -8.24
N THR A 629 -2.08 24.10 -7.36
CA THR A 629 -1.38 25.37 -7.07
C THR A 629 -0.61 25.88 -8.29
N THR A 630 0.07 24.99 -9.02
CA THR A 630 0.83 25.31 -10.24
C THR A 630 -0.09 25.79 -11.35
N ASN A 631 -1.21 25.10 -11.60
CA ASN A 631 -2.21 25.55 -12.58
C ASN A 631 -2.80 26.93 -12.25
N LYS A 632 -3.05 27.21 -10.96
CA LYS A 632 -3.51 28.53 -10.52
C LYS A 632 -2.47 29.62 -10.77
N SER A 633 -1.18 29.33 -10.52
CA SER A 633 -0.07 30.24 -10.82
C SER A 633 0.08 30.49 -12.32
N LEU A 634 0.06 29.43 -13.14
CA LEU A 634 0.13 29.52 -14.60
C LEU A 634 -1.01 30.33 -15.18
N SER A 635 -2.26 30.09 -14.74
CA SER A 635 -3.42 30.85 -15.20
C SER A 635 -3.30 32.35 -14.88
N GLY A 636 -2.78 32.71 -13.71
CA GLY A 636 -2.55 34.12 -13.34
C GLY A 636 -1.43 34.79 -14.14
N LYS A 637 -0.34 34.05 -14.46
CA LYS A 637 0.72 34.54 -15.36
C LYS A 637 0.18 34.76 -16.77
N LEU A 638 -0.51 33.77 -17.31
CA LEU A 638 -1.04 33.72 -18.68
C LEU A 638 -2.04 34.86 -18.93
N GLU A 639 -2.95 35.12 -17.99
CA GLU A 639 -3.89 36.25 -18.06
C GLU A 639 -3.15 37.59 -18.10
N LYS A 640 -2.18 37.80 -17.20
CA LYS A 640 -1.34 39.02 -17.20
C LYS A 640 -0.59 39.17 -18.53
N THR A 641 0.06 38.12 -19.01
CA THR A 641 0.84 38.15 -20.27
C THR A 641 -0.07 38.40 -21.49
N ARG A 642 -1.34 37.98 -21.47
CA ARG A 642 -2.34 38.35 -22.50
C ARG A 642 -2.74 39.82 -22.42
N ILE A 643 -2.88 40.41 -21.24
CA ILE A 643 -3.10 41.85 -21.06
C ILE A 643 -1.90 42.64 -21.61
N ASP A 644 -0.68 42.24 -21.25
CA ASP A 644 0.56 42.85 -21.74
C ASP A 644 0.66 42.75 -23.27
N LEU A 645 0.32 41.58 -23.86
CA LEU A 645 0.28 41.36 -25.30
C LEU A 645 -0.71 42.28 -26.02
N ASN A 646 -1.91 42.47 -25.47
CA ASN A 646 -2.92 43.37 -26.05
C ASN A 646 -2.47 44.85 -26.01
N GLN A 647 -1.84 45.29 -24.92
CA GLN A 647 -1.29 46.65 -24.83
C GLN A 647 -0.14 46.89 -25.81
N LEU A 648 0.77 45.90 -25.97
CA LEU A 648 1.84 45.96 -26.96
C LEU A 648 1.34 45.85 -28.39
N GLY A 649 0.31 45.04 -28.66
CA GLY A 649 -0.34 44.95 -29.98
C GLY A 649 -0.96 46.27 -30.43
N MET A 650 -1.73 46.94 -29.55
CA MET A 650 -2.27 48.28 -29.81
C MET A 650 -1.16 49.32 -30.02
N SER A 651 -0.05 49.22 -29.28
CA SER A 651 1.09 50.12 -29.40
C SER A 651 1.86 49.90 -30.70
N TYR A 652 2.04 48.63 -31.09
CA TYR A 652 2.65 48.22 -32.36
C TYR A 652 1.83 48.72 -33.55
N GLU A 653 0.50 48.55 -33.56
CA GLU A 653 -0.35 49.06 -34.63
C GLU A 653 -0.36 50.59 -34.71
N ARG A 654 -0.31 51.31 -33.58
CA ARG A 654 -0.15 52.78 -33.59
C ARG A 654 1.19 53.21 -34.21
N LEU A 655 2.28 52.51 -33.90
CA LEU A 655 3.61 52.73 -34.48
C LEU A 655 3.63 52.39 -35.98
N ARG A 656 3.05 51.25 -36.35
CA ARG A 656 2.90 50.77 -37.73
C ARG A 656 2.16 51.81 -38.57
N ASN A 657 0.99 52.27 -38.14
CA ASN A 657 0.21 53.26 -38.87
C ASN A 657 0.91 54.64 -38.95
N LYS A 658 1.64 55.07 -37.90
CA LYS A 658 2.52 56.25 -37.99
C LYS A 658 3.60 56.09 -39.05
N PHE A 659 4.28 54.95 -39.09
CA PHE A 659 5.32 54.65 -40.09
C PHE A 659 4.74 54.59 -41.50
N TYR A 660 3.66 53.83 -41.71
CA TYR A 660 2.98 53.76 -43.01
C TYR A 660 2.51 55.13 -43.47
N ASN A 661 1.88 55.96 -42.64
CA ASN A 661 1.48 57.31 -43.03
C ASN A 661 2.69 58.20 -43.41
N ARG A 662 3.82 58.08 -42.69
CA ARG A 662 5.07 58.78 -43.04
C ARG A 662 5.58 58.38 -44.43
N VAL A 663 5.57 57.08 -44.72
CA VAL A 663 5.99 56.51 -46.01
C VAL A 663 4.96 56.79 -47.12
N TRP A 664 3.66 56.81 -46.82
CA TRP A 664 2.61 57.11 -47.78
C TRP A 664 2.58 58.59 -48.18
N ILE A 665 2.84 59.51 -47.24
CA ILE A 665 3.06 60.92 -47.57
C ILE A 665 4.26 61.06 -48.51
N HIS A 666 5.35 60.33 -48.24
CA HIS A 666 6.51 60.29 -49.13
C HIS A 666 6.19 59.75 -50.52
N LEU A 667 5.53 58.58 -50.60
CA LEU A 667 5.14 57.95 -51.86
C LEU A 667 4.12 58.80 -52.62
N TYR A 668 3.17 59.45 -51.94
CA TYR A 668 2.21 60.36 -52.56
C TYR A 668 2.89 61.58 -53.20
N TYR A 669 3.76 62.28 -52.47
CA TYR A 669 4.51 63.40 -53.06
C TYR A 669 5.50 62.95 -54.15
N PHE A 670 6.07 61.73 -54.05
CA PHE A 670 6.87 61.12 -55.09
C PHE A 670 6.04 60.85 -56.35
N PHE A 671 4.95 60.09 -56.25
CA PHE A 671 4.06 59.73 -57.37
C PHE A 671 3.40 60.96 -58.01
N ARG A 672 2.87 61.90 -57.22
CA ARG A 672 2.27 63.15 -57.72
C ARG A 672 3.27 63.99 -58.54
N ASN A 673 4.55 63.97 -58.17
CA ASN A 673 5.62 64.65 -58.91
C ASN A 673 6.16 63.84 -60.11
N ILE A 674 5.76 62.58 -60.29
CA ILE A 674 6.09 61.73 -61.44
C ILE A 674 4.96 61.73 -62.47
N PHE A 675 3.71 61.61 -62.02
CA PHE A 675 2.54 61.39 -62.87
C PHE A 675 1.65 62.61 -63.09
N GLY A 676 1.89 63.71 -62.36
CA GLY A 676 1.08 64.93 -62.38
C GLY A 676 0.10 65.00 -61.20
N ALA A 677 -0.51 66.18 -60.99
CA ALA A 677 -1.38 66.41 -59.84
C ALA A 677 -2.81 65.82 -59.97
N GLU A 678 -3.15 65.25 -61.12
CA GLU A 678 -4.47 64.71 -61.47
C GLU A 678 -4.46 63.17 -61.62
N LYS A 679 -3.37 62.51 -61.22
CA LYS A 679 -3.15 61.06 -61.26
C LYS A 679 -2.60 60.53 -59.93
#